data_AF-A0A5C7W7Z5-F1
#
_entry.id   AF-A0A5C7W7Z5-F1
#
_cell.length_a   1.000
_cell.length_b   1.000
_cell.length_c   1.000
_cell.angle_alpha   90.00
_cell.angle_beta   90.00
_cell.angle_gamma   90.00
#
_symmetry.space_group_name_H-M   'P 1'
#
loop_
_entity.id
_entity.type
_entity.pdbx_description
1 polymer ?
#
loop_
_entity_poly.entity_id
_entity_poly.type
_entity_poly.pdbx_seq_one_letter_code
_entity_poly.pdbx_strand_id
1 'polypeptide(L)'
;MRRLTKAILGKRNHLVLFLIAALLLTISCAEQTQTTLPNQPISSYVMGPNKTSKRALIFVHGIFGDSRTTWQNKKGRSFFNLIKEDLETKGENSTFFGSDVYKFGFGSPLIGPSFTIDQAVQNLRERLAGDGILDYEQIIFVAHSMGGLIVERFLLTYHRESQRVPLAVLYSTPHEGSELANVGQYVLQNPALVTMVFGDHNQFLAGHGSMWRNAIDQGTIRTRIRCAYETRKTGPVMVVQANSALQFCDGNPMPVDTDHIDIVKPVLPGEKRDEDSFLLLKNALREIDKPKVAVLSGQTVDPTNTSHKQSEIEPPHHEMATLSPVVLIDLLDSGSLKKDEKFVADKVHRNLAELLNNSGHLVNAPPLSVAVNSASNRISNRITIETDSDGDNLTIHVALTTADGSFVSSTELSGNLFELKKIYKVLPEAILFGLDVDEQTLSKKKSAKPPTRSVEAYAYYLYARRIISSGDIKSAELALRKAISLDERFSLAMWSLGILLTDQGKAAAGDKFLEDANRIDPDHPKVTFTSTSKQSHPVPTLLSAIRTSEPRSLEAGFVFRKAISKEYGIEMRIWSVDPALFDMDLMEQKAPHGSSIREFLEDSSTILALNGGFFEIDHSKRLSPSGVLVINGKIRNASLHDRLSGALVRNSEGITIIGAKDLGPLTNYDFALQTGPILVEDRGKLGIRRNDYDRVNRAAVCLRDHLIIFVTLHGSHGNGLSLYEFAELLAAREIDGGLGCNLAINLDGGPSTQVGMKVGGTREEVDGLWKIHNAIVVRRK
;
A
#
# COMPACT_ATOMS: atom_id res chain seq x y z
N MET A 1 -42.04 -57.42 47.93
CA MET A 1 -41.67 -56.84 46.63
C MET A 1 -40.16 -56.58 46.57
N ARG A 2 -39.38 -57.66 46.54
CA ARG A 2 -38.08 -57.75 45.87
C ARG A 2 -38.40 -58.25 44.46
N ARG A 3 -37.67 -57.76 43.44
CA ARG A 3 -37.88 -57.96 41.97
C ARG A 3 -38.82 -56.93 41.33
N LEU A 4 -38.33 -55.71 41.03
CA LEU A 4 -38.66 -54.96 39.80
C LEU A 4 -37.93 -53.60 39.61
N THR A 5 -36.72 -53.41 40.16
CA THR A 5 -35.92 -52.20 39.90
C THR A 5 -34.43 -52.53 39.71
N LYS A 6 -34.13 -53.42 38.76
CA LYS A 6 -32.74 -53.68 38.33
C LYS A 6 -32.57 -54.17 36.87
N ALA A 7 -33.51 -53.88 35.97
CA ALA A 7 -33.51 -54.45 34.61
C ALA A 7 -33.57 -53.44 33.44
N ILE A 8 -33.29 -52.14 33.65
CA ILE A 8 -33.30 -51.15 32.55
C ILE A 8 -31.96 -50.37 32.39
N LEU A 9 -30.98 -50.57 33.27
CA LEU A 9 -29.68 -49.87 33.18
C LEU A 9 -28.50 -50.68 32.60
N GLY A 10 -28.75 -51.90 32.08
CA GLY A 10 -27.70 -52.81 31.58
C GLY A 10 -27.68 -53.06 30.07
N LYS A 11 -28.65 -52.55 29.28
CA LYS A 11 -28.77 -52.89 27.85
C LYS A 11 -28.44 -51.76 26.86
N ARG A 12 -28.21 -50.51 27.29
CA ARG A 12 -27.78 -49.42 26.38
C ARG A 12 -26.26 -49.29 26.22
N ASN A 13 -25.45 -49.79 27.16
CA ASN A 13 -24.00 -49.68 27.06
C ASN A 13 -23.34 -50.81 26.23
N HIS A 14 -24.00 -51.95 26.06
CA HIS A 14 -23.46 -53.04 25.23
C HIS A 14 -23.70 -52.86 23.73
N LEU A 15 -24.75 -52.14 23.32
CA LEU A 15 -25.00 -51.87 21.89
C LEU A 15 -24.00 -50.83 21.34
N VAL A 16 -23.64 -49.84 22.16
CA VAL A 16 -22.67 -48.79 21.79
C VAL A 16 -21.24 -49.35 21.77
N LEU A 17 -20.86 -50.23 22.71
CA LEU A 17 -19.55 -50.90 22.64
C LEU A 17 -19.42 -51.89 21.48
N PHE A 18 -20.50 -52.60 21.11
CA PHE A 18 -20.45 -53.52 19.95
C PHE A 18 -20.34 -52.77 18.61
N LEU A 19 -20.99 -51.61 18.48
CA LEU A 19 -20.87 -50.77 17.28
C LEU A 19 -19.47 -50.15 17.14
N ILE A 20 -18.82 -49.78 18.25
CA ILE A 20 -17.44 -49.26 18.23
C ILE A 20 -16.44 -50.38 17.94
N ALA A 21 -16.63 -51.59 18.49
CA ALA A 21 -15.76 -52.73 18.21
C ALA A 21 -15.91 -53.27 16.78
N ALA A 22 -17.12 -53.27 16.21
CA ALA A 22 -17.34 -53.65 14.80
C ALA A 22 -16.78 -52.62 13.80
N LEU A 23 -16.75 -51.33 14.18
CA LEU A 23 -16.11 -50.28 13.38
C LEU A 23 -14.58 -50.34 13.46
N LEU A 24 -14.02 -50.84 14.56
CA LEU A 24 -12.57 -51.04 14.72
C LEU A 24 -12.06 -52.35 14.09
N LEU A 25 -12.88 -53.40 14.00
CA LEU A 25 -12.50 -54.69 13.41
C LEU A 25 -12.66 -54.75 11.87
N THR A 26 -13.44 -53.85 11.27
CA THR A 26 -13.51 -53.71 9.80
C THR A 26 -12.35 -52.91 9.20
N ILE A 27 -11.50 -52.30 10.04
CA ILE A 27 -10.26 -51.63 9.64
C ILE A 27 -9.07 -52.63 9.57
N SER A 28 -9.24 -53.87 10.05
CA SER A 28 -8.12 -54.80 10.27
C SER A 28 -7.98 -55.95 9.25
N CYS A 29 -8.74 -55.96 8.16
CA CYS A 29 -8.60 -56.92 7.06
C CYS A 29 -9.16 -56.35 5.74
N ALA A 30 -8.43 -55.40 5.16
CA ALA A 30 -8.40 -55.20 3.72
C ALA A 30 -6.94 -55.35 3.30
N GLU A 31 -6.69 -56.24 2.35
CA GLU A 31 -5.37 -56.61 1.83
C GLU A 31 -4.46 -55.40 1.65
N GLN A 32 -3.22 -55.51 2.13
CA GLN A 32 -2.11 -54.64 1.78
C GLN A 32 -1.86 -54.72 0.27
N THR A 33 -2.71 -54.06 -0.52
CA THR A 33 -2.18 -53.33 -1.66
C THR A 33 -1.21 -52.32 -1.08
N GLN A 34 0.04 -52.34 -1.55
CA GLN A 34 1.01 -51.29 -1.28
C GLN A 34 0.39 -49.96 -1.71
N THR A 35 -0.32 -49.31 -0.80
CA THR A 35 -0.70 -47.92 -0.90
C THR A 35 0.61 -47.17 -0.74
N THR A 36 1.19 -46.86 -1.89
CA THR A 36 2.29 -45.93 -2.06
C THR A 36 2.16 -44.79 -1.05
N LEU A 37 3.18 -44.62 -0.21
CA LEU A 37 3.38 -43.43 0.62
C LEU A 37 3.00 -42.17 -0.20
N PRO A 38 2.36 -41.15 0.40
CA PRO A 38 2.03 -39.92 -0.31
C PRO A 38 3.27 -39.38 -1.03
N ASN A 39 3.15 -39.18 -2.36
CA ASN A 39 4.21 -38.80 -3.30
C ASN A 39 5.26 -37.85 -2.70
N GLN A 40 6.48 -38.33 -2.50
CA GLN A 40 7.65 -37.46 -2.35
C GLN A 40 7.86 -36.68 -3.66
N PRO A 41 8.12 -35.36 -3.64
CA PRO A 41 8.40 -34.59 -4.84
C PRO A 41 9.69 -35.10 -5.51
N ILE A 42 9.60 -35.68 -6.71
CA ILE A 42 10.76 -36.25 -7.40
C ILE A 42 11.39 -35.19 -8.31
N SER A 43 12.52 -34.62 -7.91
CA SER A 43 13.38 -33.86 -8.84
C SER A 43 14.33 -34.83 -9.56
N SER A 44 14.50 -34.69 -10.87
CA SER A 44 15.36 -35.59 -11.69
C SER A 44 15.49 -35.10 -13.13
N TYR A 45 16.52 -35.58 -13.83
CA TYR A 45 16.59 -35.50 -15.29
C TYR A 45 15.49 -36.36 -15.93
N VAL A 46 14.82 -35.78 -16.92
CA VAL A 46 13.88 -36.47 -17.82
C VAL A 46 14.60 -36.84 -19.12
N MET A 47 15.52 -35.98 -19.58
CA MET A 47 16.44 -36.20 -20.70
C MET A 47 17.81 -35.62 -20.30
N GLY A 48 18.89 -36.38 -20.49
CA GLY A 48 20.21 -36.06 -19.95
C GLY A 48 20.50 -36.72 -18.58
N PRO A 49 21.62 -36.40 -17.94
CA PRO A 49 22.61 -35.42 -18.35
C PRO A 49 23.49 -35.92 -19.53
N ASN A 50 23.64 -35.10 -20.56
CA ASN A 50 24.55 -35.33 -21.69
C ASN A 50 25.70 -34.32 -21.63
N LYS A 51 26.94 -34.81 -21.69
CA LYS A 51 28.16 -33.99 -21.57
C LYS A 51 28.31 -32.92 -22.65
N THR A 52 27.62 -33.06 -23.78
CA THR A 52 27.68 -32.09 -24.88
C THR A 52 26.55 -31.05 -24.83
N SER A 53 25.53 -31.25 -23.98
CA SER A 53 24.43 -30.31 -23.84
C SER A 53 24.90 -29.06 -23.12
N LYS A 54 24.62 -27.89 -23.71
CA LYS A 54 24.98 -26.58 -23.15
C LYS A 54 23.80 -25.87 -22.49
N ARG A 55 22.58 -26.38 -22.73
CA ARG A 55 21.32 -25.83 -22.23
C ARG A 55 20.59 -26.83 -21.34
N ALA A 56 19.98 -26.35 -20.25
CA ALA A 56 19.07 -27.13 -19.43
C ALA A 56 17.68 -26.47 -19.36
N LEU A 57 16.61 -27.23 -19.61
CA LEU A 57 15.21 -26.81 -19.44
C LEU A 57 14.66 -27.36 -18.13
N ILE A 58 14.30 -26.48 -17.23
CA ILE A 58 13.90 -26.79 -15.85
C ILE A 58 12.40 -26.58 -15.70
N PHE A 59 11.67 -27.68 -15.54
CA PHE A 59 10.22 -27.68 -15.36
C PHE A 59 9.85 -27.58 -13.88
N VAL A 60 9.13 -26.53 -13.50
CA VAL A 60 8.74 -26.21 -12.11
C VAL A 60 7.22 -26.22 -11.99
N HIS A 61 6.67 -27.14 -11.21
CA HIS A 61 5.21 -27.27 -11.04
C HIS A 61 4.60 -26.22 -10.10
N GLY A 62 3.28 -26.07 -10.13
CA GLY A 62 2.51 -25.24 -9.19
C GLY A 62 2.05 -25.99 -7.93
N ILE A 63 1.27 -25.31 -7.09
CA ILE A 63 0.61 -25.94 -5.93
C ILE A 63 -0.36 -27.05 -6.34
N PHE A 64 -0.58 -28.03 -5.46
CA PHE A 64 -1.40 -29.23 -5.68
C PHE A 64 -0.94 -30.18 -6.80
N GLY A 65 0.08 -29.80 -7.56
CA GLY A 65 0.72 -30.63 -8.56
C GLY A 65 1.94 -31.38 -8.04
N ASP A 66 2.54 -32.17 -8.92
CA ASP A 66 3.86 -32.75 -8.74
C ASP A 66 4.64 -32.70 -10.06
N SER A 67 5.95 -32.97 -9.98
CA SER A 67 6.87 -32.88 -11.13
C SER A 67 6.52 -33.80 -12.31
N ARG A 68 5.59 -34.76 -12.13
CA ARG A 68 5.11 -35.68 -13.17
C ARG A 68 3.69 -35.31 -13.63
N THR A 69 2.73 -35.21 -12.71
CA THR A 69 1.30 -35.10 -13.05
C THR A 69 0.89 -33.72 -13.56
N THR A 70 1.63 -32.66 -13.21
CA THR A 70 1.37 -31.30 -13.72
C THR A 70 1.53 -31.23 -15.23
N TRP A 71 2.52 -31.94 -15.79
CA TRP A 71 2.91 -31.84 -17.19
C TRP A 71 2.32 -32.95 -18.07
N GLN A 72 1.42 -33.76 -17.52
CA GLN A 72 0.91 -34.99 -18.13
C GLN A 72 -0.63 -35.01 -18.11
N ASN A 73 -1.23 -35.38 -19.25
CA ASN A 73 -2.68 -35.57 -19.34
C ASN A 73 -3.11 -36.92 -18.75
N LYS A 74 -4.43 -37.12 -18.59
CA LYS A 74 -5.01 -38.34 -17.98
C LYS A 74 -4.68 -39.64 -18.73
N LYS A 75 -4.30 -39.58 -20.01
CA LYS A 75 -3.92 -40.75 -20.81
C LYS A 75 -2.40 -40.93 -20.95
N GLY A 76 -1.62 -40.13 -20.23
CA GLY A 76 -0.17 -40.30 -20.13
C GLY A 76 0.67 -39.46 -21.11
N ARG A 77 0.07 -38.67 -22.01
CA ARG A 77 0.83 -37.77 -22.90
C ARG A 77 1.32 -36.55 -22.13
N SER A 78 2.58 -36.18 -22.28
CA SER A 78 3.25 -35.12 -21.53
C SER A 78 4.08 -34.18 -22.40
N PHE A 79 4.43 -33.00 -21.88
CA PHE A 79 5.37 -32.08 -22.54
C PHE A 79 6.68 -32.78 -22.92
N PHE A 80 7.14 -33.71 -22.08
CA PHE A 80 8.35 -34.49 -22.32
C PHE A 80 8.24 -35.42 -23.52
N ASN A 81 7.04 -35.98 -23.77
CA ASN A 81 6.78 -36.75 -24.99
C ASN A 81 6.87 -35.85 -26.23
N LEU A 82 6.27 -34.66 -26.18
CA LEU A 82 6.29 -33.70 -27.30
C LEU A 82 7.71 -33.22 -27.64
N ILE A 83 8.53 -32.95 -26.63
CA ILE A 83 9.94 -32.57 -26.83
C ILE A 83 10.70 -33.71 -27.50
N LYS A 84 10.52 -34.94 -27.02
CA LYS A 84 11.15 -36.13 -27.60
C LYS A 84 10.71 -36.36 -29.06
N GLU A 85 9.41 -36.23 -29.34
CA GLU A 85 8.85 -36.33 -30.69
C GLU A 85 9.43 -35.26 -31.64
N ASP A 86 9.56 -33.99 -31.20
CA ASP A 86 10.15 -32.92 -32.03
C ASP A 86 11.65 -33.16 -32.29
N LEU A 87 12.39 -33.65 -31.29
CA LEU A 87 13.80 -34.05 -31.42
C LEU A 87 13.98 -35.23 -32.39
N GLU A 88 13.17 -36.28 -32.25
CA GLU A 88 13.22 -37.46 -33.12
C GLU A 88 12.83 -37.12 -34.56
N THR A 89 11.86 -36.22 -34.75
CA THR A 89 11.37 -35.83 -36.07
C THR A 89 12.31 -34.86 -36.79
N LYS A 90 13.00 -33.97 -36.05
CA LYS A 90 13.77 -32.86 -36.65
C LYS A 90 15.28 -32.93 -36.45
N GLY A 91 15.76 -33.79 -35.55
CA GLY A 91 17.19 -33.90 -35.23
C GLY A 91 17.79 -32.55 -34.85
N GLU A 92 18.90 -32.20 -35.50
CA GLU A 92 19.63 -30.94 -35.29
C GLU A 92 18.81 -29.68 -35.61
N ASN A 93 17.75 -29.80 -36.43
CA ASN A 93 16.84 -28.69 -36.73
C ASN A 93 15.75 -28.48 -35.65
N SER A 94 15.73 -29.31 -34.60
CA SER A 94 14.83 -29.11 -33.46
C SER A 94 15.31 -27.94 -32.61
N THR A 95 14.36 -27.16 -32.10
CA THR A 95 14.62 -26.05 -31.15
C THR A 95 15.05 -26.54 -29.77
N PHE A 96 14.90 -27.84 -29.52
CA PHE A 96 15.31 -28.50 -28.29
C PHE A 96 16.68 -29.19 -28.45
N PHE A 97 17.30 -29.15 -29.63
CA PHE A 97 18.61 -29.76 -29.86
C PHE A 97 19.66 -29.18 -28.90
N GLY A 98 20.56 -30.01 -28.39
CA GLY A 98 21.59 -29.62 -27.42
C GLY A 98 21.07 -29.23 -26.03
N SER A 99 19.83 -29.59 -25.72
CA SER A 99 19.18 -29.27 -24.44
C SER A 99 18.89 -30.52 -23.62
N ASP A 100 19.25 -30.48 -22.34
CA ASP A 100 18.81 -31.46 -21.35
C ASP A 100 17.54 -30.96 -20.66
N VAL A 101 16.71 -31.90 -20.19
CA VAL A 101 15.41 -31.59 -19.59
C VAL A 101 15.37 -32.13 -18.18
N TYR A 102 15.10 -31.24 -17.23
CA TYR A 102 15.04 -31.52 -15.81
C TYR A 102 13.66 -31.14 -15.27
N LYS A 103 13.12 -31.96 -14.37
CA LYS A 103 11.90 -31.62 -13.62
C LYS A 103 12.25 -31.40 -12.16
N PHE A 104 11.79 -30.29 -11.62
CA PHE A 104 11.91 -29.96 -10.21
C PHE A 104 10.59 -30.21 -9.50
N GLY A 105 10.65 -30.98 -8.40
CA GLY A 105 9.54 -31.21 -7.50
C GLY A 105 9.82 -30.60 -6.13
N PHE A 106 8.87 -29.86 -5.58
CA PHE A 106 8.90 -29.39 -4.19
C PHE A 106 7.64 -29.82 -3.43
N GLY A 107 7.74 -29.86 -2.10
CA GLY A 107 6.64 -30.32 -1.24
C GLY A 107 5.46 -29.36 -1.28
N SER A 108 4.43 -29.69 -2.06
CA SER A 108 3.12 -29.01 -2.08
C SER A 108 1.95 -30.00 -2.01
N PRO A 109 1.92 -30.94 -1.04
CA PRO A 109 0.90 -31.99 -1.01
C PRO A 109 -0.49 -31.42 -0.71
N LEU A 110 -1.53 -32.09 -1.21
CA LEU A 110 -2.93 -31.80 -0.86
C LEU A 110 -3.17 -31.91 0.66
N ILE A 111 -2.44 -32.79 1.36
CA ILE A 111 -2.51 -33.02 2.81
C ILE A 111 -1.08 -33.16 3.37
N GLY A 112 -0.70 -32.37 4.36
CA GLY A 112 0.62 -32.42 5.03
C GLY A 112 1.41 -31.09 5.00
N PRO A 113 2.62 -31.03 5.60
CA PRO A 113 3.45 -29.83 5.62
C PRO A 113 3.91 -29.44 4.20
N SER A 114 4.01 -28.14 3.95
CA SER A 114 4.43 -27.53 2.67
C SER A 114 5.56 -26.54 2.93
N PHE A 115 6.41 -26.32 1.94
CA PHE A 115 7.42 -25.26 2.02
C PHE A 115 6.79 -23.87 1.95
N THR A 116 7.44 -22.86 2.51
CA THR A 116 7.23 -21.45 2.11
C THR A 116 7.86 -21.20 0.73
N ILE A 117 7.55 -20.06 0.08
CA ILE A 117 8.19 -19.71 -1.20
C ILE A 117 9.71 -19.65 -1.05
N ASP A 118 10.23 -18.99 0.00
CA ASP A 118 11.67 -18.90 0.24
C ASP A 118 12.31 -20.29 0.50
N GLN A 119 11.63 -21.18 1.23
CA GLN A 119 12.10 -22.56 1.43
C GLN A 119 12.11 -23.36 0.12
N ALA A 120 11.10 -23.20 -0.73
CA ALA A 120 11.04 -23.84 -2.05
C ALA A 120 12.15 -23.32 -2.98
N VAL A 121 12.48 -22.03 -2.90
CA VAL A 121 13.58 -21.39 -3.65
C VAL A 121 14.95 -21.90 -3.19
N GLN A 122 15.17 -22.01 -1.88
CA GLN A 122 16.39 -22.61 -1.32
C GLN A 122 16.50 -24.08 -1.76
N ASN A 123 15.41 -24.84 -1.67
CA ASN A 123 15.41 -26.24 -2.10
C ASN A 123 15.68 -26.39 -3.61
N LEU A 124 15.09 -25.53 -4.44
CA LEU A 124 15.38 -25.46 -5.87
C LEU A 124 16.87 -25.27 -6.11
N ARG A 125 17.48 -24.25 -5.50
CA ARG A 125 18.89 -23.94 -5.69
C ARG A 125 19.82 -25.09 -5.29
N GLU A 126 19.62 -25.67 -4.11
CA GLU A 126 20.45 -26.78 -3.64
C GLU A 126 20.30 -28.01 -4.52
N ARG A 127 19.10 -28.27 -5.05
CA ARG A 127 18.90 -29.39 -5.95
C ARG A 127 19.52 -29.19 -7.33
N LEU A 128 19.39 -27.99 -7.90
CA LEU A 128 20.05 -27.65 -9.16
C LEU A 128 21.58 -27.71 -9.02
N ALA A 129 22.13 -27.30 -7.87
CA ALA A 129 23.56 -27.41 -7.60
C ALA A 129 24.00 -28.88 -7.50
N GLY A 130 23.30 -29.69 -6.69
CA GLY A 130 23.64 -31.09 -6.47
C GLY A 130 23.57 -31.96 -7.73
N ASP A 131 22.66 -31.62 -8.65
CA ASP A 131 22.48 -32.35 -9.92
C ASP A 131 23.30 -31.73 -11.08
N GLY A 132 24.17 -30.76 -10.81
CA GLY A 132 25.05 -30.13 -11.81
C GLY A 132 24.34 -29.22 -12.82
N ILE A 133 23.08 -28.85 -12.58
CA ILE A 133 22.30 -27.99 -13.48
C ILE A 133 22.85 -26.56 -13.51
N LEU A 134 23.37 -26.07 -12.38
CA LEU A 134 23.90 -24.72 -12.31
C LEU A 134 25.16 -24.52 -13.18
N ASP A 135 25.77 -25.59 -13.68
CA ASP A 135 26.98 -25.56 -14.52
C ASP A 135 26.69 -25.35 -16.02
N TYR A 136 25.43 -25.44 -16.45
CA TYR A 136 25.05 -25.22 -17.85
C TYR A 136 25.26 -23.76 -18.27
N GLU A 137 25.59 -23.55 -19.55
CA GLU A 137 25.77 -22.21 -20.12
C GLU A 137 24.45 -21.43 -20.16
N GLN A 138 23.35 -22.14 -20.43
CA GLN A 138 21.99 -21.58 -20.47
C GLN A 138 21.02 -22.43 -19.65
N ILE A 139 20.32 -21.79 -18.71
CA ILE A 139 19.28 -22.41 -17.90
C ILE A 139 17.94 -21.77 -18.30
N ILE A 140 16.98 -22.57 -18.70
CA ILE A 140 15.66 -22.11 -19.14
C ILE A 140 14.63 -22.61 -18.14
N PHE A 141 13.86 -21.71 -17.53
CA PHE A 141 12.77 -22.14 -16.65
C PHE A 141 11.46 -22.28 -17.43
N VAL A 142 10.70 -23.33 -17.11
CA VAL A 142 9.34 -23.56 -17.61
C VAL A 142 8.46 -23.81 -16.39
N ALA A 143 7.62 -22.85 -16.03
CA ALA A 143 6.95 -22.84 -14.74
C ALA A 143 5.43 -22.73 -14.87
N HIS A 144 4.70 -23.43 -14.01
CA HIS A 144 3.24 -23.37 -13.94
C HIS A 144 2.78 -22.77 -12.61
N SER A 145 1.77 -21.90 -12.66
CA SER A 145 1.09 -21.36 -11.48
C SER A 145 2.10 -20.80 -10.47
N MET A 146 1.99 -21.16 -9.19
CA MET A 146 2.91 -20.70 -8.15
C MET A 146 4.38 -21.14 -8.34
N GLY A 147 4.65 -22.11 -9.21
CA GLY A 147 6.00 -22.43 -9.64
C GLY A 147 6.71 -21.26 -10.30
N GLY A 148 5.96 -20.39 -10.99
CA GLY A 148 6.51 -19.16 -11.57
C GLY A 148 6.99 -18.18 -10.51
N LEU A 149 6.26 -18.02 -9.40
CA LEU A 149 6.67 -17.18 -8.27
C LEU A 149 7.95 -17.70 -7.60
N ILE A 150 8.15 -19.01 -7.56
CA ILE A 150 9.40 -19.63 -7.09
C ILE A 150 10.54 -19.29 -8.04
N VAL A 151 10.33 -19.40 -9.35
CA VAL A 151 11.34 -19.02 -10.37
C VAL A 151 11.69 -17.54 -10.26
N GLU A 152 10.69 -16.66 -10.13
CA GLU A 152 10.91 -15.22 -10.00
C GLU A 152 11.67 -14.88 -8.72
N ARG A 153 11.29 -15.49 -7.59
CA ARG A 153 12.03 -15.33 -6.34
C ARG A 153 13.45 -15.87 -6.44
N PHE A 154 13.67 -16.98 -7.13
CA PHE A 154 15.00 -17.53 -7.38
C PHE A 154 15.87 -16.53 -8.16
N LEU A 155 15.33 -15.95 -9.25
CA LEU A 155 16.07 -14.98 -10.08
C LEU A 155 16.38 -13.68 -9.34
N LEU A 156 15.49 -13.24 -8.44
CA LEU A 156 15.70 -12.09 -7.58
C LEU A 156 16.68 -12.36 -6.42
N THR A 157 16.84 -13.61 -5.99
CA THR A 157 17.67 -13.96 -4.83
C THR A 157 19.08 -14.37 -5.24
N TYR A 158 19.22 -15.11 -6.35
CA TYR A 158 20.46 -15.71 -6.81
C TYR A 158 20.95 -15.01 -8.09
N HIS A 159 21.43 -13.78 -7.94
CA HIS A 159 21.79 -12.90 -9.06
C HIS A 159 22.90 -13.45 -9.97
N ARG A 160 23.81 -14.26 -9.44
CA ARG A 160 24.89 -14.87 -10.24
C ARG A 160 24.33 -15.94 -11.16
N GLU A 161 23.47 -16.78 -10.63
CA GLU A 161 22.76 -17.83 -11.33
C GLU A 161 21.77 -17.23 -12.35
N SER A 162 21.10 -16.11 -12.02
CA SER A 162 20.15 -15.45 -12.93
C SER A 162 20.79 -14.93 -14.21
N GLN A 163 22.09 -14.60 -14.22
CA GLN A 163 22.80 -14.21 -15.46
C GLN A 163 22.90 -15.34 -16.48
N ARG A 164 22.76 -16.61 -16.05
CA ARG A 164 22.73 -17.79 -16.92
C ARG A 164 21.32 -18.16 -17.35
N VAL A 165 20.31 -17.38 -16.96
CA VAL A 165 18.90 -17.63 -17.28
C VAL A 165 18.44 -16.63 -18.33
N PRO A 166 18.61 -16.91 -19.63
CA PRO A 166 18.18 -15.97 -20.68
C PRO A 166 16.67 -15.96 -20.88
N LEU A 167 15.95 -17.01 -20.44
CA LEU A 167 14.53 -17.18 -20.68
C LEU A 167 13.83 -17.92 -19.52
N ALA A 168 12.65 -17.44 -19.15
CA ALA A 168 11.65 -18.21 -18.42
C ALA A 168 10.30 -18.17 -19.14
N VAL A 169 9.62 -19.32 -19.19
CA VAL A 169 8.28 -19.47 -19.77
C VAL A 169 7.31 -19.75 -18.64
N LEU A 170 6.34 -18.86 -18.42
CA LEU A 170 5.42 -18.88 -17.29
C LEU A 170 3.98 -19.16 -17.76
N TYR A 171 3.35 -20.20 -17.21
CA TYR A 171 1.97 -20.56 -17.50
C TYR A 171 1.08 -20.22 -16.30
N SER A 172 0.16 -19.27 -16.47
CA SER A 172 -0.80 -18.81 -15.46
C SER A 172 -0.18 -18.51 -14.10
N THR A 173 0.93 -17.78 -14.05
CA THR A 173 1.58 -17.41 -12.77
C THR A 173 0.90 -16.18 -12.16
N PRO A 174 0.42 -16.24 -10.89
CA PRO A 174 -0.29 -15.11 -10.28
C PRO A 174 0.71 -14.07 -9.73
N HIS A 175 1.00 -13.03 -10.50
CA HIS A 175 1.95 -11.98 -10.09
C HIS A 175 1.34 -10.94 -9.13
N GLU A 176 0.01 -10.85 -9.02
CA GLU A 176 -0.69 -9.94 -8.10
C GLU A 176 -1.11 -10.59 -6.76
N GLY A 177 -0.78 -9.92 -5.64
CA GLY A 177 -1.11 -10.39 -4.29
C GLY A 177 -2.62 -10.51 -3.99
N SER A 178 -3.47 -9.75 -4.69
CA SER A 178 -4.93 -9.78 -4.51
C SER A 178 -5.58 -11.03 -5.13
N GLU A 179 -4.89 -11.70 -6.07
CA GLU A 179 -5.38 -12.88 -6.78
C GLU A 179 -4.91 -14.19 -6.18
N LEU A 180 -3.87 -14.13 -5.35
CA LEU A 180 -3.54 -15.23 -4.46
C LEU A 180 -4.72 -15.63 -3.59
N ALA A 181 -5.68 -14.73 -3.30
CA ALA A 181 -6.94 -15.06 -2.63
C ALA A 181 -7.84 -16.04 -3.43
N ASN A 182 -7.79 -16.01 -4.77
CA ASN A 182 -8.54 -16.94 -5.64
C ASN A 182 -7.86 -18.31 -5.67
N VAL A 183 -6.53 -18.31 -5.74
CA VAL A 183 -5.69 -19.50 -5.47
C VAL A 183 -6.00 -20.03 -4.06
N GLY A 184 -6.24 -19.09 -3.12
CA GLY A 184 -6.71 -19.25 -1.75
C GLY A 184 -7.90 -20.18 -1.60
N GLN A 185 -8.94 -19.97 -2.41
CA GLN A 185 -10.16 -20.79 -2.34
C GLN A 185 -9.89 -22.28 -2.55
N TYR A 186 -8.82 -22.64 -3.26
CA TYR A 186 -8.39 -24.02 -3.43
C TYR A 186 -7.45 -24.49 -2.32
N VAL A 187 -6.62 -23.60 -1.72
CA VAL A 187 -5.66 -23.89 -0.62
C VAL A 187 -6.16 -23.76 0.80
N LEU A 188 -7.33 -23.14 1.04
CA LEU A 188 -7.93 -22.99 2.37
C LEU A 188 -8.20 -24.33 3.07
N GLN A 189 -8.23 -25.44 2.33
CA GLN A 189 -8.39 -26.80 2.87
C GLN A 189 -7.09 -27.37 3.50
N ASN A 190 -5.94 -26.70 3.34
CA ASN A 190 -4.67 -27.13 3.92
C ASN A 190 -3.90 -25.94 4.54
N PRO A 191 -3.81 -25.86 5.89
CA PRO A 191 -3.10 -24.80 6.61
C PRO A 191 -1.64 -24.59 6.17
N ALA A 192 -0.94 -25.64 5.72
CA ALA A 192 0.45 -25.53 5.28
C ALA A 192 0.58 -24.80 3.93
N LEU A 193 -0.37 -25.00 3.01
CA LEU A 193 -0.43 -24.24 1.76
C LEU A 193 -0.94 -22.81 2.01
N VAL A 194 -1.79 -22.62 3.01
CA VAL A 194 -2.13 -21.27 3.51
C VAL A 194 -0.88 -20.55 4.03
N THR A 195 0.04 -21.22 4.72
CA THR A 195 1.32 -20.60 5.11
C THR A 195 2.22 -20.31 3.90
N MET A 196 2.26 -21.20 2.89
CA MET A 196 3.02 -20.98 1.66
C MET A 196 2.52 -19.78 0.84
N VAL A 197 1.21 -19.54 0.84
CA VAL A 197 0.55 -18.48 0.03
C VAL A 197 0.31 -17.20 0.86
N PHE A 198 -0.12 -17.32 2.11
CA PHE A 198 -0.63 -16.23 2.96
C PHE A 198 0.05 -16.12 4.33
N GLY A 199 1.10 -16.88 4.62
CA GLY A 199 1.76 -16.79 5.92
C GLY A 199 2.30 -15.39 6.22
N ASP A 200 2.33 -15.01 7.51
CA ASP A 200 2.70 -13.67 8.03
C ASP A 200 4.10 -13.15 7.62
N HIS A 201 4.88 -13.97 6.90
CA HIS A 201 6.23 -13.69 6.45
C HIS A 201 6.37 -13.56 4.91
N ASN A 202 5.30 -13.70 4.13
CA ASN A 202 5.35 -13.62 2.66
C ASN A 202 5.41 -12.16 2.14
N GLN A 203 6.41 -11.42 2.61
CA GLN A 203 6.77 -10.08 2.13
C GLN A 203 7.05 -10.07 0.61
N PHE A 204 7.49 -11.21 0.07
CA PHE A 204 7.72 -11.40 -1.35
C PHE A 204 6.48 -11.03 -2.17
N LEU A 205 5.33 -11.66 -1.94
CA LEU A 205 4.12 -11.49 -2.76
C LEU A 205 3.51 -10.10 -2.64
N ALA A 206 3.71 -9.45 -1.49
CA ALA A 206 3.19 -8.13 -1.24
C ALA A 206 4.06 -7.04 -1.94
N GLY A 207 5.36 -7.28 -2.18
CA GLY A 207 6.28 -6.36 -2.87
C GLY A 207 6.79 -6.86 -4.23
N HIS A 208 6.33 -8.02 -4.68
CA HIS A 208 6.91 -8.81 -5.76
C HIS A 208 7.06 -7.99 -7.04
N GLY A 209 5.97 -7.35 -7.48
CA GLY A 209 6.01 -6.61 -8.73
C GLY A 209 6.82 -5.33 -8.71
N SER A 210 7.09 -4.74 -7.55
CA SER A 210 8.03 -3.62 -7.44
C SER A 210 9.48 -4.10 -7.43
N MET A 211 9.77 -5.22 -6.78
CA MET A 211 11.10 -5.83 -6.78
C MET A 211 11.50 -6.35 -8.16
N TRP A 212 10.58 -7.03 -8.85
CA TRP A 212 10.78 -7.55 -10.20
C TRP A 212 11.03 -6.42 -11.21
N ARG A 213 10.17 -5.39 -11.22
CA ARG A 213 10.35 -4.21 -12.10
C ARG A 213 11.66 -3.49 -11.82
N ASN A 214 12.00 -3.24 -10.56
CA ASN A 214 13.27 -2.61 -10.21
C ASN A 214 14.48 -3.45 -10.68
N ALA A 215 14.44 -4.77 -10.53
CA ALA A 215 15.50 -5.65 -10.98
C ALA A 215 15.67 -5.67 -12.52
N ILE A 216 14.58 -5.54 -13.28
CA ILE A 216 14.59 -5.37 -14.75
C ILE A 216 15.13 -3.98 -15.11
N ASP A 217 14.62 -2.91 -14.49
CA ASP A 217 14.97 -1.51 -14.79
C ASP A 217 16.46 -1.21 -14.52
N GLN A 218 17.01 -1.81 -13.46
CA GLN A 218 18.44 -1.72 -13.14
C GLN A 218 19.32 -2.64 -14.00
N GLY A 219 18.72 -3.49 -14.83
CA GLY A 219 19.42 -4.48 -15.64
C GLY A 219 20.05 -5.63 -14.84
N THR A 220 19.64 -5.79 -13.57
CA THR A 220 20.07 -6.85 -12.65
C THR A 220 19.50 -8.21 -13.06
N ILE A 221 18.25 -8.25 -13.53
CA ILE A 221 17.64 -9.40 -14.21
C ILE A 221 17.56 -9.07 -15.70
N ARG A 222 18.15 -9.95 -16.52
CA ARG A 222 18.13 -9.85 -17.99
C ARG A 222 17.33 -10.99 -18.63
N THR A 223 16.70 -11.81 -17.80
CA THR A 223 15.89 -12.95 -18.20
C THR A 223 14.67 -12.46 -18.94
N ARG A 224 14.47 -12.98 -20.16
CA ARG A 224 13.25 -12.74 -20.91
C ARG A 224 12.12 -13.62 -20.37
N ILE A 225 10.92 -13.09 -20.21
CA ILE A 225 9.76 -13.80 -19.67
C ILE A 225 8.72 -13.99 -20.77
N ARG A 226 8.30 -15.22 -21.07
CA ARG A 226 7.22 -15.50 -22.02
C ARG A 226 6.03 -16.10 -21.27
N CYS A 227 4.86 -15.46 -21.36
CA CYS A 227 3.69 -15.89 -20.60
C CYS A 227 2.61 -16.53 -21.47
N ALA A 228 1.92 -17.50 -20.88
CA ALA A 228 0.60 -17.99 -21.31
C ALA A 228 -0.39 -17.89 -20.15
N TYR A 229 -1.68 -17.73 -20.47
CA TYR A 229 -2.73 -17.63 -19.46
C TYR A 229 -3.98 -18.44 -19.87
N GLU A 230 -4.74 -18.88 -18.87
CA GLU A 230 -5.98 -19.63 -19.07
C GLU A 230 -7.12 -18.69 -19.50
N THR A 231 -7.98 -19.17 -20.40
CA THR A 231 -9.18 -18.41 -20.81
C THR A 231 -10.47 -19.02 -20.28
N ARG A 232 -10.44 -20.22 -19.68
CA ARG A 232 -11.59 -20.88 -19.06
C ARG A 232 -11.41 -21.02 -17.56
N LYS A 233 -12.53 -21.03 -16.85
CA LYS A 233 -12.56 -21.17 -15.38
C LYS A 233 -12.26 -22.61 -14.96
N THR A 234 -11.60 -22.75 -13.82
CA THR A 234 -11.46 -24.05 -13.15
C THR A 234 -12.63 -24.22 -12.20
N GLY A 235 -13.70 -24.91 -12.60
CA GLY A 235 -14.94 -24.88 -11.82
C GLY A 235 -15.58 -23.48 -11.83
N PRO A 236 -15.93 -22.86 -10.68
CA PRO A 236 -16.69 -21.60 -10.65
C PRO A 236 -15.83 -20.33 -10.85
N VAL A 237 -14.50 -20.43 -10.72
CA VAL A 237 -13.62 -19.24 -10.70
C VAL A 237 -12.50 -19.31 -11.74
N MET A 238 -12.05 -18.13 -12.15
CA MET A 238 -10.80 -17.96 -12.91
C MET A 238 -9.67 -17.91 -11.88
N VAL A 239 -8.73 -18.86 -11.94
CA VAL A 239 -7.76 -19.05 -10.86
C VAL A 239 -6.72 -17.94 -10.91
N VAL A 240 -6.24 -17.61 -12.11
CA VAL A 240 -5.36 -16.47 -12.36
C VAL A 240 -5.96 -15.61 -13.47
N GLN A 241 -6.15 -14.32 -13.21
CA GLN A 241 -6.65 -13.42 -14.23
C GLN A 241 -5.53 -13.10 -15.23
N ALA A 242 -5.91 -12.77 -16.47
CA ALA A 242 -4.96 -12.42 -17.51
C ALA A 242 -4.03 -11.27 -17.06
N ASN A 243 -4.56 -10.15 -16.57
CA ASN A 243 -3.74 -9.01 -16.11
C ASN A 243 -2.62 -9.41 -15.11
N SER A 244 -2.92 -10.32 -14.19
CA SER A 244 -1.95 -10.85 -13.24
C SER A 244 -0.95 -11.81 -13.88
N ALA A 245 -1.36 -12.70 -14.79
CA ALA A 245 -0.44 -13.59 -15.52
C ALA A 245 0.48 -12.86 -16.52
N LEU A 246 0.10 -11.65 -16.93
CA LEU A 246 0.76 -10.88 -17.98
C LEU A 246 1.69 -9.79 -17.47
N GLN A 247 1.72 -9.56 -16.15
CA GLN A 247 2.35 -8.39 -15.54
C GLN A 247 3.83 -8.18 -15.93
N PHE A 248 4.59 -9.26 -16.17
CA PHE A 248 6.01 -9.21 -16.53
C PHE A 248 6.33 -9.90 -17.87
N CYS A 249 5.32 -10.15 -18.72
CA CYS A 249 5.51 -10.84 -19.98
C CYS A 249 6.24 -9.96 -21.01
N ASP A 250 7.30 -10.48 -21.62
CA ASP A 250 7.95 -9.90 -22.78
C ASP A 250 7.27 -10.34 -24.08
N GLY A 251 6.87 -9.36 -24.88
CA GLY A 251 6.16 -9.59 -26.15
C GLY A 251 4.73 -10.06 -25.94
N ASN A 252 4.11 -10.56 -27.01
CA ASN A 252 2.71 -10.95 -26.96
C ASN A 252 2.53 -12.26 -26.15
N PRO A 253 1.72 -12.23 -25.09
CA PRO A 253 1.39 -13.43 -24.35
C PRO A 253 0.42 -14.32 -25.11
N MET A 254 0.43 -15.62 -24.81
CA MET A 254 -0.41 -16.59 -25.50
C MET A 254 -1.66 -16.95 -24.69
N PRO A 255 -2.88 -16.59 -25.14
CA PRO A 255 -4.09 -17.17 -24.58
C PRO A 255 -4.14 -18.66 -24.90
N VAL A 256 -4.55 -19.48 -23.94
CA VAL A 256 -4.75 -20.92 -24.15
C VAL A 256 -6.18 -21.28 -23.76
N ASP A 257 -6.95 -21.85 -24.70
CA ASP A 257 -8.37 -22.19 -24.49
C ASP A 257 -8.60 -23.38 -23.55
N THR A 258 -8.41 -23.14 -22.25
CA THR A 258 -8.43 -24.16 -21.19
C THR A 258 -8.55 -23.57 -19.80
N ASP A 259 -8.76 -24.45 -18.81
CA ASP A 259 -8.70 -24.11 -17.41
C ASP A 259 -7.26 -24.11 -16.86
N HIS A 260 -7.12 -23.66 -15.61
CA HIS A 260 -5.83 -23.51 -14.93
C HIS A 260 -5.05 -24.82 -14.77
N ILE A 261 -5.76 -25.94 -14.65
CA ILE A 261 -5.18 -27.25 -14.39
C ILE A 261 -4.64 -27.86 -15.68
N ASP A 262 -5.36 -27.67 -16.79
CA ASP A 262 -5.06 -28.30 -18.06
C ASP A 262 -4.25 -27.40 -19.02
N ILE A 263 -3.89 -26.18 -18.60
CA ILE A 263 -3.06 -25.25 -19.41
C ILE A 263 -1.68 -25.80 -19.76
N VAL A 264 -1.10 -26.65 -18.92
CA VAL A 264 0.21 -27.26 -19.14
C VAL A 264 0.13 -28.75 -19.52
N LYS A 265 -1.05 -29.23 -19.93
CA LYS A 265 -1.26 -30.63 -20.30
C LYS A 265 -1.55 -30.77 -21.80
N PRO A 266 -0.76 -31.58 -22.53
CA PRO A 266 -0.99 -31.78 -23.96
C PRO A 266 -2.33 -32.44 -24.26
N VAL A 267 -2.93 -32.03 -25.36
CA VAL A 267 -4.07 -32.71 -25.98
C VAL A 267 -3.62 -34.03 -26.65
N LEU A 268 -4.54 -34.93 -26.97
CA LEU A 268 -4.20 -36.16 -27.68
C LEU A 268 -4.05 -35.93 -29.19
N PRO A 269 -3.26 -36.75 -29.91
CA PRO A 269 -3.15 -36.65 -31.36
C PRO A 269 -4.54 -36.72 -32.03
N GLY A 270 -4.85 -35.71 -32.85
CA GLY A 270 -6.12 -35.62 -33.58
C GLY A 270 -7.27 -34.88 -32.87
N GLU A 271 -7.07 -34.38 -31.65
CA GLU A 271 -8.04 -33.48 -31.01
C GLU A 271 -8.01 -32.08 -31.67
N LYS A 272 -9.19 -31.45 -31.83
CA LYS A 272 -9.37 -30.14 -32.52
C LYS A 272 -8.84 -28.92 -31.75
N ARG A 273 -8.16 -29.12 -30.63
CA ARG A 273 -7.65 -28.03 -29.78
C ARG A 273 -6.18 -27.81 -30.12
N ASP A 274 -5.81 -26.56 -30.33
CA ASP A 274 -4.44 -26.19 -30.70
C ASP A 274 -3.45 -26.52 -29.57
N GLU A 275 -2.25 -27.05 -29.90
CA GLU A 275 -1.16 -27.33 -28.96
C GLU A 275 -0.44 -26.04 -28.50
N ASP A 276 -1.22 -25.02 -28.17
CA ASP A 276 -0.79 -23.64 -27.95
C ASP A 276 0.31 -23.53 -26.89
N SER A 277 0.13 -24.23 -25.76
CA SER A 277 1.10 -24.20 -24.67
C SER A 277 2.47 -24.73 -25.09
N PHE A 278 2.52 -25.77 -25.93
CA PHE A 278 3.77 -26.31 -26.46
C PHE A 278 4.35 -25.42 -27.57
N LEU A 279 3.49 -24.83 -28.39
CA LEU A 279 3.88 -23.87 -29.42
C LEU A 279 4.55 -22.63 -28.81
N LEU A 280 4.05 -22.10 -27.69
CA LEU A 280 4.68 -20.99 -26.97
C LEU A 280 6.12 -21.33 -26.57
N LEU A 281 6.33 -22.48 -25.92
CA LEU A 281 7.65 -22.92 -25.46
C LEU A 281 8.64 -22.98 -26.63
N LYS A 282 8.20 -23.57 -27.74
CA LYS A 282 9.01 -23.70 -28.96
C LYS A 282 9.36 -22.35 -29.59
N ASN A 283 8.40 -21.44 -29.67
CA ASN A 283 8.63 -20.11 -30.21
C ASN A 283 9.53 -19.26 -29.30
N ALA A 284 9.36 -19.37 -27.99
CA ALA A 284 10.21 -18.71 -27.01
C ALA A 284 11.68 -19.15 -27.12
N LEU A 285 11.93 -20.46 -27.28
CA LEU A 285 13.28 -20.99 -27.49
C LEU A 285 13.90 -20.50 -28.81
N ARG A 286 13.11 -20.46 -29.90
CA ARG A 286 13.60 -19.92 -31.19
C ARG A 286 14.05 -18.48 -31.12
N GLU A 287 13.44 -17.68 -30.24
CA GLU A 287 13.76 -16.26 -30.12
C GLU A 287 15.11 -16.02 -29.44
N ILE A 288 15.52 -16.89 -28.52
CA ILE A 288 16.85 -16.82 -27.90
C ILE A 288 17.97 -17.42 -28.76
N ASP A 289 17.59 -18.23 -29.77
CA ASP A 289 18.52 -18.81 -30.73
C ASP A 289 18.87 -17.87 -31.91
N LYS A 290 18.19 -16.71 -32.04
CA LYS A 290 18.43 -15.72 -33.12
C LYS A 290 19.47 -14.65 -32.73
N PRO A 291 20.44 -14.29 -33.61
CA PRO A 291 21.39 -13.21 -33.35
C PRO A 291 20.74 -11.81 -33.34
N LYS A 292 21.15 -10.92 -32.40
CA LYS A 292 20.63 -9.55 -32.24
C LYS A 292 21.07 -8.62 -33.40
N VAL A 293 20.12 -7.92 -34.02
CA VAL A 293 20.35 -6.83 -35.00
C VAL A 293 20.22 -5.47 -34.30
N ALA A 294 21.16 -4.54 -34.56
CA ALA A 294 21.19 -3.19 -33.97
C ALA A 294 20.26 -2.20 -34.72
N VAL A 295 19.58 -1.31 -34.00
CA VAL A 295 18.72 -0.26 -34.57
C VAL A 295 19.21 1.13 -34.14
N LEU A 296 19.29 2.04 -35.12
CA LEU A 296 19.83 3.40 -35.09
C LEU A 296 18.83 4.45 -34.56
N SER A 297 19.39 5.52 -34.01
CA SER A 297 18.76 6.73 -33.46
C SER A 297 18.21 7.71 -34.49
N GLY A 298 17.16 8.46 -34.12
CA GLY A 298 16.96 9.85 -34.59
C GLY A 298 15.50 10.32 -34.67
N GLN A 299 15.14 11.36 -33.89
CA GLN A 299 14.65 12.66 -34.39
C GLN A 299 14.13 13.56 -33.24
N THR A 300 14.67 14.77 -33.19
CA THR A 300 14.29 15.91 -32.35
C THR A 300 13.33 16.84 -33.09
N VAL A 301 12.34 17.42 -32.42
CA VAL A 301 11.52 18.54 -32.92
C VAL A 301 11.57 19.71 -31.92
N ASP A 302 11.78 20.90 -32.49
CA ASP A 302 12.01 22.20 -31.86
C ASP A 302 10.67 22.98 -31.66
N PRO A 303 10.46 23.72 -30.55
CA PRO A 303 9.31 24.62 -30.40
C PRO A 303 9.72 26.10 -30.34
N THR A 304 9.15 26.92 -31.24
CA THR A 304 9.25 28.39 -31.14
C THR A 304 7.89 29.07 -30.93
N ASN A 305 7.90 29.98 -29.94
CA ASN A 305 7.14 31.23 -29.81
C ASN A 305 5.62 31.21 -29.54
N THR A 306 5.24 31.73 -28.35
CA THR A 306 4.46 32.99 -28.25
C THR A 306 4.64 33.62 -26.87
N SER A 307 5.05 34.89 -26.87
CA SER A 307 5.14 35.82 -25.73
C SER A 307 3.81 36.53 -25.49
N HIS A 308 3.35 36.68 -24.24
CA HIS A 308 2.52 37.83 -23.83
C HIS A 308 2.59 38.12 -22.31
N LYS A 309 3.22 39.27 -22.03
CA LYS A 309 2.95 40.32 -21.02
C LYS A 309 2.50 39.96 -19.59
N GLN A 310 3.39 40.28 -18.65
CA GLN A 310 3.13 40.56 -17.24
C GLN A 310 2.31 41.85 -17.07
N SER A 311 1.38 41.87 -16.11
CA SER A 311 0.87 43.10 -15.49
C SER A 311 1.01 43.00 -13.97
N GLU A 312 1.76 43.96 -13.43
CA GLU A 312 1.91 44.24 -12.00
C GLU A 312 0.58 44.73 -11.41
N ILE A 313 0.25 44.28 -10.20
CA ILE A 313 -0.78 44.90 -9.34
C ILE A 313 -0.13 45.12 -7.97
N GLU A 314 0.06 46.40 -7.63
CA GLU A 314 0.44 46.89 -6.30
C GLU A 314 -0.68 46.66 -5.26
N PRO A 315 -0.35 46.59 -3.96
CA PRO A 315 -1.29 46.19 -2.92
C PRO A 315 -2.22 47.34 -2.50
N PRO A 316 -3.51 47.10 -2.21
CA PRO A 316 -4.37 48.14 -1.69
C PRO A 316 -4.20 48.33 -0.18
N HIS A 317 -4.48 49.57 0.19
CA HIS A 317 -4.32 50.21 1.49
C HIS A 317 -5.08 49.55 2.65
N HIS A 318 -4.56 49.80 3.86
CA HIS A 318 -5.17 49.50 5.16
C HIS A 318 -6.62 49.99 5.28
N GLU A 319 -7.57 49.06 5.23
CA GLU A 319 -8.83 49.16 5.97
C GLU A 319 -8.69 48.43 7.31
N MET A 320 -9.32 48.94 8.37
CA MET A 320 -9.40 48.30 9.67
C MET A 320 -9.91 46.86 9.52
N ALA A 321 -9.01 45.89 9.69
CA ALA A 321 -9.28 44.48 9.43
C ALA A 321 -10.47 44.00 10.29
N THR A 322 -11.60 43.73 9.64
CA THR A 322 -12.63 42.86 10.19
C THR A 322 -11.95 41.51 10.47
N LEU A 323 -11.82 41.16 11.75
CA LEU A 323 -11.17 39.92 12.15
C LEU A 323 -11.89 38.75 11.46
N SER A 324 -11.13 37.87 10.81
CA SER A 324 -11.69 36.76 10.03
C SER A 324 -12.61 35.88 10.88
N PRO A 325 -13.76 35.46 10.32
CA PRO A 325 -14.73 34.62 11.00
C PRO A 325 -14.17 33.23 11.34
N VAL A 326 -14.69 32.62 12.40
CA VAL A 326 -14.25 31.32 12.92
C VAL A 326 -15.39 30.30 12.89
N VAL A 327 -15.10 29.09 12.43
CA VAL A 327 -15.99 27.93 12.52
C VAL A 327 -15.67 27.15 13.78
N LEU A 328 -16.65 27.00 14.66
CA LEU A 328 -16.52 26.18 15.86
C LEU A 328 -17.05 24.76 15.60
N ILE A 329 -16.27 23.73 15.93
CA ILE A 329 -16.67 22.33 15.79
C ILE A 329 -16.65 21.66 17.17
N ASP A 330 -17.82 21.31 17.66
CA ASP A 330 -18.02 20.67 18.96
C ASP A 330 -18.34 19.18 18.78
N LEU A 331 -17.63 18.34 19.52
CA LEU A 331 -17.99 16.93 19.70
C LEU A 331 -18.68 16.79 21.07
N LEU A 332 -19.99 16.57 21.02
CA LEU A 332 -20.84 16.39 22.19
C LEU A 332 -20.81 14.92 22.63
N ASP A 333 -21.03 14.68 23.92
CA ASP A 333 -21.25 13.35 24.54
C ASP A 333 -20.15 12.28 24.38
N SER A 334 -18.93 12.64 23.99
CA SER A 334 -17.80 11.69 23.84
C SER A 334 -17.36 10.94 25.11
N GLY A 335 -17.87 11.31 26.29
CA GLY A 335 -17.48 10.76 27.58
C GLY A 335 -18.07 9.38 27.92
N SER A 336 -19.20 9.02 27.30
CA SER A 336 -19.90 7.73 27.54
C SER A 336 -19.56 6.65 26.52
N LEU A 337 -18.88 7.01 25.42
CA LEU A 337 -18.57 6.10 24.31
C LEU A 337 -17.51 5.05 24.67
N LYS A 338 -17.69 3.84 24.14
CA LYS A 338 -16.68 2.79 24.15
C LYS A 338 -15.50 3.16 23.24
N LYS A 339 -14.36 2.48 23.43
CA LYS A 339 -13.10 2.76 22.72
C LYS A 339 -13.23 2.90 21.20
N ASP A 340 -13.93 1.98 20.54
CA ASP A 340 -14.07 1.96 19.07
C ASP A 340 -15.06 3.00 18.54
N GLU A 341 -16.15 3.24 19.26
CA GLU A 341 -17.12 4.32 18.98
C GLU A 341 -16.43 5.68 19.08
N LYS A 342 -15.72 5.90 20.19
CA LYS A 342 -14.92 7.10 20.44
C LYS A 342 -13.86 7.30 19.36
N PHE A 343 -13.20 6.23 18.91
CA PHE A 343 -12.23 6.33 17.81
C PHE A 343 -12.86 6.92 16.56
N VAL A 344 -14.04 6.44 16.14
CA VAL A 344 -14.74 6.96 14.95
C VAL A 344 -15.18 8.41 15.18
N ALA A 345 -15.83 8.70 16.30
CA ALA A 345 -16.29 10.05 16.65
C ALA A 345 -15.16 11.08 16.65
N ASP A 346 -14.03 10.76 17.31
CA ASP A 346 -12.86 11.63 17.35
C ASP A 346 -12.22 11.78 15.97
N LYS A 347 -12.26 10.76 15.11
CA LYS A 347 -11.74 10.85 13.74
C LYS A 347 -12.63 11.71 12.85
N VAL A 348 -13.95 11.64 13.00
CA VAL A 348 -14.87 12.52 12.28
C VAL A 348 -14.66 13.97 12.70
N HIS A 349 -14.63 14.24 14.01
CA HIS A 349 -14.40 15.59 14.55
C HIS A 349 -13.09 16.20 14.02
N ARG A 350 -11.97 15.48 14.15
CA ARG A 350 -10.67 15.96 13.68
C ARG A 350 -10.60 16.14 12.17
N ASN A 351 -11.02 15.13 11.40
CA ASN A 351 -10.89 15.19 9.96
C ASN A 351 -11.83 16.25 9.33
N LEU A 352 -12.97 16.56 9.97
CA LEU A 352 -13.84 17.66 9.55
C LEU A 352 -13.20 19.02 9.82
N ALA A 353 -12.58 19.20 10.98
CA ALA A 353 -11.80 20.40 11.27
C ALA A 353 -10.66 20.60 10.27
N GLU A 354 -9.95 19.51 9.94
CA GLU A 354 -8.89 19.51 8.93
C GLU A 354 -9.41 19.90 7.55
N LEU A 355 -10.51 19.29 7.09
CA LEU A 355 -11.13 19.59 5.80
C LEU A 355 -11.50 21.07 5.69
N LEU A 356 -12.17 21.63 6.71
CA LEU A 356 -12.59 23.03 6.68
C LEU A 356 -11.40 23.99 6.77
N ASN A 357 -10.39 23.69 7.57
CA ASN A 357 -9.16 24.49 7.62
C ASN A 357 -8.44 24.50 6.27
N ASN A 358 -8.38 23.34 5.63
CA ASN A 358 -7.80 23.18 4.29
C ASN A 358 -8.58 23.95 3.21
N SER A 359 -9.88 24.14 3.40
CA SER A 359 -10.75 24.93 2.54
C SER A 359 -10.80 26.43 2.88
N GLY A 360 -9.90 26.89 3.76
CA GLY A 360 -9.66 28.30 4.04
C GLY A 360 -10.38 28.84 5.27
N HIS A 361 -11.11 28.01 6.01
CA HIS A 361 -11.76 28.44 7.25
C HIS A 361 -10.77 28.54 8.40
N LEU A 362 -10.93 29.56 9.25
CA LEU A 362 -10.33 29.50 10.58
C LEU A 362 -11.19 28.58 11.45
N VAL A 363 -10.60 27.49 11.93
CA VAL A 363 -11.32 26.48 12.70
C VAL A 363 -10.92 26.52 14.17
N ASN A 364 -11.92 26.50 15.04
CA ASN A 364 -11.77 26.18 16.46
C ASN A 364 -12.44 24.82 16.71
N ALA A 365 -11.66 23.81 17.02
CA ALA A 365 -12.09 22.44 17.30
C ALA A 365 -11.41 21.96 18.60
N PRO A 366 -11.94 22.38 19.77
CA PRO A 366 -11.35 22.03 21.07
C PRO A 366 -11.35 20.52 21.31
N PRO A 367 -10.35 19.98 22.02
CA PRO A 367 -9.25 20.69 22.70
C PRO A 367 -8.05 21.02 21.82
N LEU A 368 -7.95 20.36 20.66
CA LEU A 368 -6.69 20.29 19.93
C LEU A 368 -6.38 21.57 19.19
N SER A 369 -7.39 22.27 18.70
CA SER A 369 -7.16 23.47 17.90
C SER A 369 -6.36 24.51 18.68
N VAL A 370 -5.37 25.11 18.04
CA VAL A 370 -4.77 26.35 18.55
C VAL A 370 -5.91 27.36 18.72
N ALA A 371 -6.05 27.92 19.92
CA ALA A 371 -7.14 28.85 20.21
C ALA A 371 -7.01 30.10 19.33
N VAL A 372 -7.73 30.13 18.22
CA VAL A 372 -7.92 31.35 17.44
C VAL A 372 -8.71 32.28 18.33
N ASN A 373 -8.11 33.40 18.76
CA ASN A 373 -8.66 34.37 19.73
C ASN A 373 -10.21 34.40 19.68
N SER A 374 -10.84 33.60 20.55
CA SER A 374 -12.20 33.07 20.36
C SER A 374 -13.21 33.90 21.14
N ALA A 375 -13.14 35.23 20.96
CA ALA A 375 -14.26 36.07 21.39
C ALA A 375 -15.52 35.52 20.71
N SER A 376 -16.60 35.30 21.46
CA SER A 376 -17.89 34.82 20.96
C SER A 376 -18.33 35.53 19.67
N ASN A 377 -17.95 36.81 19.57
CA ASN A 377 -18.29 37.71 18.47
C ASN A 377 -17.58 37.40 17.15
N ARG A 378 -16.66 36.42 17.10
CA ARG A 378 -15.97 35.99 15.87
C ARG A 378 -16.49 34.67 15.30
N ILE A 379 -17.28 33.92 16.06
CA ILE A 379 -17.86 32.67 15.57
C ILE A 379 -18.85 33.04 14.46
N SER A 380 -18.69 32.50 13.26
CA SER A 380 -19.69 32.67 12.18
C SER A 380 -20.65 31.49 12.12
N ASN A 381 -20.12 30.29 12.38
CA ASN A 381 -20.82 29.03 12.28
C ASN A 381 -20.40 28.09 13.39
N ARG A 382 -21.33 27.23 13.80
CA ARG A 382 -21.07 26.12 14.71
C ARG A 382 -21.51 24.82 14.06
N ILE A 383 -20.62 23.82 14.11
CA ILE A 383 -20.91 22.44 13.75
C ILE A 383 -20.91 21.62 15.05
N THR A 384 -22.05 21.03 15.39
CA THR A 384 -22.16 20.08 16.49
C THR A 384 -22.21 18.67 15.96
N ILE A 385 -21.41 17.79 16.56
CA ILE A 385 -21.35 16.36 16.27
C ILE A 385 -21.84 15.64 17.53
N GLU A 386 -22.92 14.88 17.39
CA GLU A 386 -23.50 14.01 18.41
C GLU A 386 -23.44 12.57 17.91
N THR A 387 -23.31 11.62 18.83
CA THR A 387 -23.23 10.20 18.46
C THR A 387 -24.11 9.35 19.35
N ASP A 388 -24.84 8.43 18.75
CA ASP A 388 -25.63 7.41 19.44
C ASP A 388 -25.13 6.01 19.05
N SER A 389 -25.08 5.10 20.01
CA SER A 389 -24.55 3.73 19.82
C SER A 389 -25.60 2.69 20.16
N ASP A 390 -25.83 1.76 19.23
CA ASP A 390 -26.66 0.57 19.42
C ASP A 390 -25.89 -0.69 19.01
N GLY A 391 -25.37 -1.41 20.00
CA GLY A 391 -24.56 -2.61 19.79
C GLY A 391 -23.25 -2.31 19.07
N ASP A 392 -23.13 -2.79 17.83
CA ASP A 392 -21.97 -2.55 16.94
C ASP A 392 -22.26 -1.46 15.89
N ASN A 393 -23.41 -0.78 15.96
CA ASN A 393 -23.76 0.32 15.08
C ASN A 393 -23.54 1.65 15.79
N LEU A 394 -23.03 2.62 15.04
CA LEU A 394 -22.86 4.00 15.49
C LEU A 394 -23.61 4.91 14.52
N THR A 395 -24.41 5.80 15.09
CA THR A 395 -25.08 6.89 14.40
C THR A 395 -24.37 8.19 14.73
N ILE A 396 -24.07 8.99 13.71
CA ILE A 396 -23.39 10.28 13.84
C ILE A 396 -24.35 11.36 13.33
N HIS A 397 -24.84 12.19 14.24
CA HIS A 397 -25.65 13.35 13.91
C HIS A 397 -24.76 14.59 13.83
N VAL A 398 -24.89 15.34 12.74
CA VAL A 398 -24.15 16.58 12.54
C VAL A 398 -25.12 17.71 12.25
N ALA A 399 -25.03 18.80 13.00
CA ALA A 399 -25.84 20.00 12.78
C ALA A 399 -24.94 21.20 12.54
N LEU A 400 -25.33 22.04 11.57
CA LEU A 400 -24.70 23.32 11.24
C LEU A 400 -25.66 24.45 11.62
N THR A 401 -25.16 25.37 12.44
CA THR A 401 -25.87 26.60 12.85
C THR A 401 -25.01 27.83 12.60
N THR A 402 -25.64 29.00 12.53
CA THR A 402 -24.96 30.30 12.52
C THR A 402 -24.55 30.72 13.93
N ALA A 403 -23.76 31.79 14.03
CA ALA A 403 -23.29 32.36 15.28
C ALA A 403 -24.36 32.59 16.35
N ASP A 404 -25.55 33.03 15.93
CA ASP A 404 -26.72 33.32 16.76
C ASP A 404 -27.55 32.06 17.12
N GLY A 405 -27.12 30.88 16.67
CA GLY A 405 -27.80 29.61 16.89
C GLY A 405 -28.89 29.28 15.87
N SER A 406 -29.09 30.12 14.83
CA SER A 406 -30.07 29.80 13.80
C SER A 406 -29.68 28.56 13.02
N PHE A 407 -30.65 27.68 12.77
CA PHE A 407 -30.44 26.41 12.06
C PHE A 407 -30.16 26.63 10.57
N VAL A 408 -29.09 26.01 10.06
CA VAL A 408 -28.74 26.02 8.62
C VAL A 408 -29.09 24.68 7.98
N SER A 409 -28.52 23.60 8.51
CA SER A 409 -28.70 22.24 8.00
C SER A 409 -28.29 21.19 9.03
N SER A 410 -28.74 19.96 8.84
CA SER A 410 -28.28 18.80 9.59
C SER A 410 -28.20 17.58 8.69
N THR A 411 -27.39 16.62 9.11
CA THR A 411 -27.24 15.33 8.45
C THR A 411 -27.03 14.24 9.49
N GLU A 412 -27.36 13.02 9.10
CA GLU A 412 -27.09 11.83 9.88
C GLU A 412 -26.30 10.85 9.00
N LEU A 413 -25.41 10.07 9.63
CA LEU A 413 -24.75 8.93 9.02
C LEU A 413 -24.70 7.79 10.03
N SER A 414 -25.20 6.62 9.62
CA SER A 414 -25.24 5.42 10.45
C SER A 414 -24.46 4.27 9.83
N GLY A 415 -23.82 3.43 10.66
CA GLY A 415 -23.17 2.23 10.15
C GLY A 415 -22.53 1.36 11.21
N ASN A 416 -22.14 0.16 10.80
CA ASN A 416 -21.38 -0.75 11.65
C ASN A 416 -19.98 -0.18 11.95
N LEU A 417 -19.51 -0.31 13.19
CA LEU A 417 -18.22 0.23 13.64
C LEU A 417 -17.03 -0.26 12.80
N PHE A 418 -17.01 -1.53 12.40
CA PHE A 418 -15.94 -2.07 11.55
C PHE A 418 -15.93 -1.39 10.17
N GLU A 419 -17.11 -1.17 9.59
CA GLU A 419 -17.26 -0.49 8.31
C GLU A 419 -16.89 1.00 8.42
N LEU A 420 -17.37 1.71 9.44
CA LEU A 420 -17.03 3.12 9.68
C LEU A 420 -15.54 3.32 9.92
N LYS A 421 -14.88 2.41 10.65
CA LYS A 421 -13.41 2.40 10.82
C LYS A 421 -12.65 2.16 9.52
N LYS A 422 -13.27 1.57 8.51
CA LYS A 422 -12.67 1.39 7.17
C LYS A 422 -12.77 2.66 6.33
N ILE A 423 -13.86 3.41 6.44
CA ILE A 423 -14.17 4.56 5.58
C ILE A 423 -14.02 5.93 6.25
N TYR A 424 -13.61 6.01 7.53
CA TYR A 424 -13.59 7.27 8.30
C TYR A 424 -12.86 8.44 7.61
N LYS A 425 -11.89 8.17 6.74
CA LYS A 425 -11.12 9.18 6.00
C LYS A 425 -11.96 9.98 5.00
N VAL A 426 -13.10 9.47 4.55
CA VAL A 426 -14.00 10.14 3.60
C VAL A 426 -15.31 10.63 4.23
N LEU A 427 -15.53 10.35 5.52
CA LEU A 427 -16.73 10.78 6.23
C LEU A 427 -16.90 12.31 6.30
N PRO A 428 -15.85 13.14 6.48
CA PRO A 428 -16.03 14.60 6.48
C PRO A 428 -16.63 15.15 5.18
N GLU A 429 -16.13 14.69 4.03
CA GLU A 429 -16.68 15.06 2.73
C GLU A 429 -18.13 14.56 2.56
N ALA A 430 -18.43 13.35 3.05
CA ALA A 430 -19.79 12.83 3.07
C ALA A 430 -20.72 13.65 3.98
N ILE A 431 -20.23 14.12 5.13
CA ILE A 431 -20.97 14.98 6.05
C ILE A 431 -21.29 16.33 5.39
N LEU A 432 -20.31 17.00 4.77
CA LEU A 432 -20.58 18.26 4.05
C LEU A 432 -21.56 18.06 2.89
N PHE A 433 -21.48 16.91 2.21
CA PHE A 433 -22.47 16.52 1.21
C PHE A 433 -23.88 16.37 1.81
N GLY A 434 -24.01 15.66 2.93
CA GLY A 434 -25.30 15.46 3.62
C GLY A 434 -25.89 16.75 4.17
N LEU A 435 -25.04 17.68 4.63
CA LEU A 435 -25.47 19.02 5.02
C LEU A 435 -25.96 19.87 3.83
N ASP A 436 -25.65 19.49 2.59
CA ASP A 436 -25.95 20.23 1.36
C ASP A 436 -25.46 21.68 1.42
N VAL A 437 -24.18 21.85 1.78
CA VAL A 437 -23.53 23.16 1.89
C VAL A 437 -22.36 23.32 0.95
N ASP A 438 -22.05 24.57 0.65
CA ASP A 438 -20.81 24.95 0.01
C ASP A 438 -19.64 24.88 0.99
N GLU A 439 -18.55 24.23 0.58
CA GLU A 439 -17.44 23.93 1.48
C GLU A 439 -16.67 25.19 1.88
N GLN A 440 -16.55 26.18 0.98
CA GLN A 440 -15.81 27.41 1.22
C GLN A 440 -16.62 28.44 2.01
N THR A 441 -17.95 28.45 1.85
CA THR A 441 -18.83 29.45 2.47
C THR A 441 -19.71 28.90 3.59
N LEU A 442 -19.85 27.58 3.70
CA LEU A 442 -20.79 26.87 4.58
C LEU A 442 -22.26 27.30 4.41
N SER A 443 -22.57 27.90 3.26
CA SER A 443 -23.93 28.31 2.91
C SER A 443 -24.68 27.16 2.22
N LYS A 444 -25.99 27.10 2.42
CA LYS A 444 -26.85 26.03 1.87
C LYS A 444 -26.92 26.12 0.34
N LYS A 445 -26.56 25.02 -0.35
CA LYS A 445 -26.59 24.93 -1.83
C LYS A 445 -28.00 24.78 -2.40
N LYS A 446 -28.94 24.23 -1.62
CA LYS A 446 -30.31 23.89 -2.07
C LYS A 446 -30.28 23.01 -3.32
N SER A 447 -29.46 21.95 -3.28
CA SER A 447 -29.29 21.06 -4.42
C SER A 447 -30.61 20.38 -4.77
N ALA A 448 -31.20 20.75 -5.92
CA ALA A 448 -32.50 20.21 -6.34
C ALA A 448 -32.43 18.72 -6.71
N LYS A 449 -31.25 18.24 -7.14
CA LYS A 449 -30.98 16.86 -7.53
C LYS A 449 -29.59 16.42 -7.05
N PRO A 450 -29.43 16.06 -5.77
CA PRO A 450 -28.17 15.47 -5.32
C PRO A 450 -27.96 14.10 -5.99
N PRO A 451 -26.71 13.68 -6.25
CA PRO A 451 -26.40 12.40 -6.90
C PRO A 451 -26.90 11.17 -6.15
N THR A 452 -27.11 11.27 -4.83
CA THR A 452 -27.77 10.27 -3.98
C THR A 452 -28.44 10.98 -2.80
N ARG A 453 -29.41 10.32 -2.15
CA ARG A 453 -29.98 10.79 -0.88
C ARG A 453 -29.40 10.10 0.36
N SER A 454 -28.60 9.05 0.19
CA SER A 454 -27.91 8.38 1.29
C SER A 454 -26.50 8.91 1.44
N VAL A 455 -26.21 9.43 2.62
CA VAL A 455 -24.87 9.94 2.97
C VAL A 455 -23.87 8.80 3.07
N GLU A 456 -24.33 7.64 3.55
CA GLU A 456 -23.55 6.39 3.60
C GLU A 456 -23.20 5.91 2.19
N ALA A 457 -24.18 5.89 1.28
CA ALA A 457 -23.93 5.52 -0.12
C ALA A 457 -22.88 6.44 -0.73
N TYR A 458 -23.01 7.76 -0.51
CA TYR A 458 -22.03 8.73 -0.97
C TYR A 458 -20.64 8.52 -0.34
N ALA A 459 -20.56 8.21 0.97
CA ALA A 459 -19.32 7.89 1.65
C ALA A 459 -18.62 6.67 1.04
N TYR A 460 -19.36 5.61 0.71
CA TYR A 460 -18.78 4.45 0.02
C TYR A 460 -18.32 4.76 -1.41
N TYR A 461 -19.02 5.64 -2.12
CA TYR A 461 -18.57 6.14 -3.43
C TYR A 461 -17.26 6.95 -3.31
N LEU A 462 -17.16 7.85 -2.33
CA LEU A 462 -15.91 8.59 -2.06
C LEU A 462 -14.77 7.64 -1.67
N TYR A 463 -15.06 6.62 -0.85
CA TYR A 463 -14.09 5.61 -0.48
C TYR A 463 -13.59 4.82 -1.70
N ALA A 464 -14.49 4.45 -2.62
CA ALA A 464 -14.12 3.81 -3.88
C ALA A 464 -13.19 4.68 -4.73
N ARG A 465 -13.48 5.99 -4.83
CA ARG A 465 -12.63 6.96 -5.54
C ARG A 465 -11.23 7.06 -4.92
N ARG A 466 -11.14 6.97 -3.59
CA ARG A 466 -9.85 7.05 -2.88
C ARG A 466 -8.99 5.80 -3.09
N ILE A 467 -9.60 4.62 -3.08
CA ILE A 467 -8.83 3.36 -3.15
C ILE A 467 -8.53 2.92 -4.57
N ILE A 468 -9.32 3.34 -5.57
CA ILE A 468 -8.97 3.11 -6.97
C ILE A 468 -7.71 3.87 -7.36
N SER A 469 -7.49 5.09 -6.84
CA SER A 469 -6.26 5.84 -7.09
C SER A 469 -5.02 5.18 -6.48
N SER A 470 -5.18 4.42 -5.38
CA SER A 470 -4.12 3.58 -4.82
C SER A 470 -3.92 2.24 -5.55
N GLY A 471 -4.69 1.98 -6.61
CA GLY A 471 -4.62 0.75 -7.40
C GLY A 471 -5.38 -0.44 -6.80
N ASP A 472 -6.16 -0.26 -5.72
CA ASP A 472 -6.99 -1.32 -5.13
C ASP A 472 -8.36 -1.38 -5.83
N ILE A 473 -8.33 -1.90 -7.06
CA ILE A 473 -9.49 -1.97 -7.95
C ILE A 473 -10.60 -2.86 -7.36
N LYS A 474 -10.24 -3.94 -6.66
CA LYS A 474 -11.21 -4.88 -6.06
C LYS A 474 -11.97 -4.24 -4.91
N SER A 475 -11.26 -3.55 -4.00
CA SER A 475 -11.93 -2.84 -2.92
C SER A 475 -12.78 -1.68 -3.46
N ALA A 476 -12.33 -1.01 -4.54
CA ALA A 476 -13.12 0.02 -5.22
C ALA A 476 -14.43 -0.54 -5.79
N GLU A 477 -14.39 -1.69 -6.46
CA GLU A 477 -15.58 -2.37 -6.97
C GLU A 477 -16.54 -2.74 -5.82
N LEU A 478 -16.02 -3.32 -4.74
CA LEU A 478 -16.84 -3.69 -3.57
C LEU A 478 -17.49 -2.47 -2.91
N ALA A 479 -16.75 -1.36 -2.80
CA ALA A 479 -17.26 -0.11 -2.26
C ALA A 479 -18.35 0.50 -3.15
N LEU A 480 -18.19 0.49 -4.48
CA LEU A 480 -19.25 0.92 -5.42
C LEU A 480 -20.50 0.05 -5.32
N ARG A 481 -20.33 -1.27 -5.21
CA ARG A 481 -21.46 -2.19 -4.99
C ARG A 481 -22.17 -1.92 -3.67
N LYS A 482 -21.42 -1.64 -2.60
CA LYS A 482 -22.00 -1.25 -1.31
C LYS A 482 -22.76 0.08 -1.43
N ALA A 483 -22.21 1.08 -2.12
CA ALA A 483 -22.90 2.35 -2.38
C ALA A 483 -24.24 2.13 -3.11
N ILE A 484 -24.25 1.30 -4.16
CA ILE A 484 -25.47 0.95 -4.91
C ILE A 484 -26.45 0.14 -4.06
N SER A 485 -25.98 -0.71 -3.14
CA SER A 485 -26.86 -1.46 -2.24
C SER A 485 -27.52 -0.58 -1.17
N LEU A 486 -26.91 0.56 -0.85
CA LEU A 486 -27.46 1.54 0.09
C LEU A 486 -28.42 2.51 -0.61
N ASP A 487 -28.18 2.82 -1.88
CA ASP A 487 -29.11 3.56 -2.74
C ASP A 487 -29.13 2.97 -4.15
N GLU A 488 -30.16 2.17 -4.44
CA GLU A 488 -30.37 1.52 -5.73
C GLU A 488 -30.67 2.52 -6.87
N ARG A 489 -30.78 3.82 -6.58
CA ARG A 489 -30.96 4.89 -7.57
C ARG A 489 -29.71 5.75 -7.78
N PHE A 490 -28.56 5.36 -7.20
CA PHE A 490 -27.33 6.12 -7.27
C PHE A 490 -26.63 5.98 -8.63
N SER A 491 -27.15 6.67 -9.66
CA SER A 491 -26.69 6.58 -11.05
C SER A 491 -25.19 6.84 -11.22
N LEU A 492 -24.61 7.79 -10.47
CA LEU A 492 -23.17 8.09 -10.54
C LEU A 492 -22.30 6.91 -10.08
N ALA A 493 -22.70 6.20 -9.02
CA ALA A 493 -22.00 5.00 -8.55
C ALA A 493 -22.20 3.83 -9.52
N MET A 494 -23.39 3.67 -10.09
CA MET A 494 -23.66 2.68 -11.15
C MET A 494 -22.81 2.94 -12.38
N TRP A 495 -22.74 4.18 -12.84
CA TRP A 495 -21.89 4.56 -13.97
C TRP A 495 -20.43 4.27 -13.68
N SER A 496 -19.94 4.68 -12.52
CA SER A 496 -18.56 4.43 -12.10
C SER A 496 -18.25 2.93 -12.05
N LEU A 497 -19.18 2.12 -11.55
CA LEU A 497 -19.05 0.65 -11.57
C LEU A 497 -19.09 0.11 -12.99
N GLY A 498 -19.95 0.65 -13.86
CA GLY A 498 -20.05 0.28 -15.27
C GLY A 498 -18.75 0.53 -16.03
N ILE A 499 -18.16 1.72 -15.87
CA ILE A 499 -16.86 2.08 -16.45
C ILE A 499 -15.75 1.20 -15.87
N LEU A 500 -15.71 0.99 -14.55
CA LEU A 500 -14.72 0.14 -13.92
C LEU A 500 -14.79 -1.30 -14.42
N LEU A 501 -16.00 -1.87 -14.54
CA LEU A 501 -16.21 -3.21 -15.07
C LEU A 501 -15.81 -3.29 -16.55
N THR A 502 -16.11 -2.26 -17.34
CA THR A 502 -15.71 -2.18 -18.74
C THR A 502 -14.18 -2.15 -18.88
N ASP A 503 -13.52 -1.35 -18.05
CA ASP A 503 -12.06 -1.25 -17.97
C ASP A 503 -11.39 -2.57 -17.54
N GLN A 504 -12.05 -3.34 -16.67
CA GLN A 504 -11.67 -4.71 -16.32
C GLN A 504 -11.99 -5.76 -17.40
N GLY A 505 -12.45 -5.36 -18.58
CA GLY A 505 -12.83 -6.26 -19.68
C GLY A 505 -14.18 -6.97 -19.50
N LYS A 506 -14.98 -6.59 -18.50
CA LYS A 506 -16.33 -7.13 -18.24
C LYS A 506 -17.41 -6.25 -18.88
N ALA A 507 -17.24 -5.90 -20.16
CA ALA A 507 -18.10 -4.94 -20.87
C ALA A 507 -19.59 -5.25 -20.73
N ALA A 508 -20.04 -6.49 -20.99
CA ALA A 508 -21.46 -6.85 -20.87
C ALA A 508 -22.06 -6.65 -19.46
N ALA A 509 -21.26 -6.85 -18.41
CA ALA A 509 -21.70 -6.56 -17.04
C ALA A 509 -21.69 -5.05 -16.77
N GLY A 510 -20.71 -4.33 -17.32
CA GLY A 510 -20.61 -2.88 -17.24
C GLY A 510 -21.75 -2.17 -17.95
N ASP A 511 -22.07 -2.57 -19.18
CA ASP A 511 -23.13 -2.02 -20.04
C ASP A 511 -24.47 -2.00 -19.31
N LYS A 512 -24.81 -3.07 -18.59
CA LYS A 512 -26.02 -3.11 -17.78
C LYS A 512 -26.07 -1.97 -16.75
N PHE A 513 -24.99 -1.73 -16.02
CA PHE A 513 -24.93 -0.63 -15.04
C PHE A 513 -24.93 0.74 -15.72
N LEU A 514 -24.31 0.88 -16.90
CA LEU A 514 -24.31 2.12 -17.67
C LEU A 514 -25.72 2.44 -18.20
N GLU A 515 -26.43 1.44 -18.72
CA GLU A 515 -27.83 1.54 -19.15
C GLU A 515 -28.74 1.88 -17.98
N ASP A 516 -28.60 1.19 -16.85
CA ASP A 516 -29.37 1.44 -15.64
C ASP A 516 -29.14 2.86 -15.11
N ALA A 517 -27.88 3.32 -15.05
CA ALA A 517 -27.54 4.69 -14.65
C ALA A 517 -28.24 5.74 -15.54
N ASN A 518 -28.12 5.60 -16.85
CA ASN A 518 -28.75 6.52 -17.82
C ASN A 518 -30.28 6.45 -17.78
N ARG A 519 -30.86 5.28 -17.47
CA ARG A 519 -32.31 5.11 -17.34
C ARG A 519 -32.85 5.78 -16.07
N ILE A 520 -32.11 5.72 -14.96
CA ILE A 520 -32.53 6.27 -13.67
C ILE A 520 -32.37 7.79 -13.63
N ASP A 521 -31.23 8.30 -14.11
CA ASP A 521 -30.96 9.73 -14.24
C ASP A 521 -30.12 9.99 -15.49
N PRO A 522 -30.72 10.40 -16.62
CA PRO A 522 -29.98 10.63 -17.87
C PRO A 522 -28.93 11.75 -17.77
N ASP A 523 -29.10 12.69 -16.85
CA ASP A 523 -28.26 13.89 -16.70
C ASP A 523 -27.13 13.70 -15.67
N HIS A 524 -26.97 12.48 -15.13
CA HIS A 524 -25.95 12.20 -14.13
C HIS A 524 -24.51 12.41 -14.67
N PRO A 525 -23.53 12.78 -13.83
CA PRO A 525 -22.17 13.01 -14.29
C PRO A 525 -21.48 11.75 -14.83
N LYS A 526 -21.02 11.81 -16.09
CA LYS A 526 -20.30 10.72 -16.76
C LYS A 526 -18.81 10.77 -16.44
N VAL A 527 -18.45 10.34 -15.22
CA VAL A 527 -17.06 10.33 -14.75
C VAL A 527 -16.25 9.19 -15.36
N THR A 528 -14.96 9.43 -15.59
CA THR A 528 -14.01 8.35 -15.91
C THR A 528 -13.55 7.70 -14.60
N PHE A 529 -13.66 6.37 -14.51
CA PHE A 529 -13.36 5.60 -13.30
C PHE A 529 -12.62 4.30 -13.71
N THR A 530 -11.34 4.44 -14.06
CA THR A 530 -10.53 3.35 -14.65
C THR A 530 -9.34 2.98 -13.77
N SER A 531 -8.84 1.75 -13.93
CA SER A 531 -7.66 1.23 -13.24
C SER A 531 -6.36 1.95 -13.61
N THR A 532 -6.35 2.66 -14.74
CA THR A 532 -5.19 3.41 -15.25
C THR A 532 -5.20 4.88 -14.86
N SER A 533 -6.08 5.34 -13.96
CA SER A 533 -6.01 6.70 -13.41
C SER A 533 -4.71 6.85 -12.61
N LYS A 534 -3.59 7.10 -13.29
CA LYS A 534 -2.29 7.31 -12.66
C LYS A 534 -2.42 8.50 -11.74
N GLN A 535 -2.23 8.27 -10.45
CA GLN A 535 -2.21 9.35 -9.48
C GLN A 535 -1.03 10.26 -9.83
N SER A 536 -1.32 11.55 -10.01
CA SER A 536 -0.34 12.57 -10.34
C SER A 536 0.79 12.57 -9.31
N HIS A 537 2.06 12.54 -9.70
CA HIS A 537 3.19 12.36 -8.79
C HIS A 537 3.92 13.70 -8.57
N PRO A 538 3.88 14.30 -7.36
CA PRO A 538 4.38 15.66 -7.16
C PRO A 538 5.91 15.77 -7.08
N VAL A 539 6.63 14.67 -6.80
CA VAL A 539 8.07 14.71 -6.48
C VAL A 539 8.91 15.35 -7.59
N PRO A 540 8.75 15.04 -8.89
CA PRO A 540 9.57 15.66 -9.94
C PRO A 540 9.45 17.19 -9.99
N THR A 541 8.24 17.73 -9.77
CA THR A 541 8.03 19.18 -9.77
C THR A 541 8.65 19.84 -8.54
N LEU A 542 8.58 19.17 -7.39
CA LEU A 542 9.22 19.62 -6.16
C LEU A 542 10.75 19.56 -6.23
N LEU A 543 11.34 18.50 -6.80
CA LEU A 543 12.78 18.42 -7.06
C LEU A 543 13.24 19.58 -7.94
N SER A 544 12.49 19.88 -9.01
CA SER A 544 12.77 21.04 -9.85
C SER A 544 12.64 22.35 -9.07
N ALA A 545 11.59 22.51 -8.25
CA ALA A 545 11.36 23.71 -7.45
C ALA A 545 12.49 23.94 -6.42
N ILE A 546 12.96 22.89 -5.75
CA ILE A 546 14.09 22.96 -4.81
C ILE A 546 15.37 23.39 -5.56
N ARG A 547 15.65 22.76 -6.71
CA ARG A 547 16.83 23.07 -7.53
C ARG A 547 16.86 24.52 -8.00
N THR A 548 15.70 25.08 -8.35
CA THR A 548 15.58 26.46 -8.82
C THR A 548 15.41 27.50 -7.71
N SER A 549 15.13 27.06 -6.47
CA SER A 549 14.98 27.97 -5.34
C SER A 549 16.34 28.41 -4.78
N GLU A 550 16.50 29.70 -4.55
CA GLU A 550 17.74 30.26 -4.01
C GLU A 550 17.83 30.03 -2.48
N PRO A 551 18.88 29.35 -1.97
CA PRO A 551 19.12 29.27 -0.54
C PRO A 551 19.57 30.63 0.01
N ARG A 552 18.99 31.04 1.15
CA ARG A 552 19.34 32.26 1.86
C ARG A 552 20.12 31.93 3.14
N SER A 553 21.37 32.34 3.20
CA SER A 553 22.15 32.33 4.45
C SER A 553 21.60 33.41 5.38
N LEU A 554 21.03 33.04 6.51
CA LEU A 554 20.50 34.01 7.49
C LEU A 554 21.58 34.43 8.50
N GLU A 555 22.42 33.47 8.89
CA GLU A 555 23.65 33.65 9.65
C GLU A 555 24.60 32.49 9.34
N ALA A 556 25.86 32.56 9.82
CA ALA A 556 26.84 31.50 9.57
C ALA A 556 26.33 30.15 10.08
N GLY A 557 26.34 29.12 9.24
CA GLY A 557 25.85 27.79 9.58
C GLY A 557 24.32 27.63 9.65
N PHE A 558 23.53 28.66 9.27
CA PHE A 558 22.07 28.60 9.28
C PHE A 558 21.50 29.10 7.93
N VAL A 559 21.08 28.15 7.10
CA VAL A 559 20.60 28.41 5.73
C VAL A 559 19.13 28.04 5.61
N PHE A 560 18.33 28.97 5.10
CA PHE A 560 16.91 28.77 4.83
C PHE A 560 16.65 28.68 3.33
N ARG A 561 15.75 27.78 2.91
CA ARG A 561 15.28 27.67 1.53
C ARG A 561 13.77 27.42 1.52
N LYS A 562 13.07 28.06 0.58
CA LYS A 562 11.65 27.88 0.33
C LYS A 562 11.43 27.43 -1.11
N ALA A 563 10.76 26.30 -1.30
CA ALA A 563 10.45 25.74 -2.61
C ALA A 563 8.93 25.58 -2.77
N ILE A 564 8.39 25.92 -3.94
CA ILE A 564 6.93 25.90 -4.19
C ILE A 564 6.66 25.14 -5.50
N SER A 565 5.85 24.08 -5.41
CA SER A 565 5.21 23.48 -6.57
C SER A 565 3.83 24.12 -6.76
N LYS A 566 3.73 25.05 -7.72
CA LYS A 566 2.46 25.72 -8.04
C LYS A 566 1.42 24.75 -8.62
N GLU A 567 1.87 23.75 -9.38
CA GLU A 567 1.01 22.73 -10.00
C GLU A 567 0.23 21.93 -8.94
N TYR A 568 0.90 21.59 -7.84
CA TYR A 568 0.30 20.80 -6.75
C TYR A 568 -0.12 21.65 -5.55
N GLY A 569 0.14 22.97 -5.59
CA GLY A 569 -0.09 23.87 -4.45
C GLY A 569 0.70 23.47 -3.20
N ILE A 570 1.88 22.88 -3.36
CA ILE A 570 2.72 22.40 -2.25
C ILE A 570 3.85 23.39 -2.00
N GLU A 571 4.00 23.80 -0.75
CA GLU A 571 5.07 24.66 -0.27
C GLU A 571 5.97 23.89 0.70
N MET A 572 7.27 23.94 0.48
CA MET A 572 8.26 23.29 1.32
C MET A 572 9.25 24.30 1.87
N ARG A 573 9.54 24.19 3.16
CA ARG A 573 10.55 24.99 3.87
C ARG A 573 11.65 24.07 4.38
N ILE A 574 12.88 24.47 4.14
CA ILE A 574 14.09 23.70 4.46
C ILE A 574 15.03 24.61 5.26
N TRP A 575 15.51 24.12 6.40
CA TRP A 575 16.57 24.76 7.18
C TRP A 575 17.76 23.81 7.28
N SER A 576 18.91 24.20 6.76
CA SER A 576 20.17 23.49 6.94
C SER A 576 20.97 24.17 8.06
N VAL A 577 21.29 23.40 9.10
CA VAL A 577 21.87 23.89 10.35
C VAL A 577 23.16 23.15 10.64
N ASP A 578 24.22 23.90 10.92
CA ASP A 578 25.52 23.39 11.34
C ASP A 578 25.52 23.11 12.86
N PRO A 579 25.60 21.84 13.30
CA PRO A 579 25.60 21.49 14.71
C PRO A 579 26.88 21.93 15.45
N ALA A 580 27.91 22.44 14.77
CA ALA A 580 29.06 23.05 15.42
C ALA A 580 28.73 24.42 16.02
N LEU A 581 27.80 25.16 15.42
CA LEU A 581 27.42 26.53 15.80
C LEU A 581 26.07 26.62 16.51
N PHE A 582 25.22 25.63 16.28
CA PHE A 582 23.88 25.58 16.85
C PHE A 582 23.67 24.29 17.62
N ASP A 583 22.82 24.37 18.64
CA ASP A 583 22.32 23.21 19.33
C ASP A 583 20.88 22.92 18.91
N MET A 584 20.51 21.66 18.93
CA MET A 584 19.13 21.19 18.76
C MET A 584 18.63 20.72 20.14
N ASP A 585 17.38 20.91 20.51
CA ASP A 585 16.87 20.35 21.77
C ASP A 585 15.41 19.94 21.61
N LEU A 586 14.87 19.29 22.64
CA LEU A 586 13.45 19.06 22.77
C LEU A 586 12.85 19.97 23.84
N MET A 587 11.67 20.50 23.55
CA MET A 587 10.83 21.17 24.54
C MET A 587 9.50 20.45 24.65
N GLU A 588 8.99 20.34 25.88
CA GLU A 588 7.63 19.88 26.14
C GLU A 588 6.66 21.06 26.23
N GLN A 589 5.38 20.77 25.98
CA GLN A 589 4.27 21.70 26.12
C GLN A 589 4.30 22.46 27.45
N LYS A 590 3.89 23.72 27.43
CA LYS A 590 3.79 24.56 28.63
C LYS A 590 2.52 24.28 29.45
N ALA A 591 1.50 23.74 28.81
CA ALA A 591 0.20 23.43 29.41
C ALA A 591 -0.21 21.98 29.10
N PRO A 592 -1.05 21.35 29.96
CA PRO A 592 -1.51 19.97 29.76
C PRO A 592 -2.22 19.69 28.43
N HIS A 593 -2.75 20.72 27.77
CA HIS A 593 -3.51 20.62 26.51
C HIS A 593 -2.67 20.99 25.28
N GLY A 594 -1.34 20.90 25.38
CA GLY A 594 -0.43 21.25 24.31
C GLY A 594 -0.09 22.74 24.24
N SER A 595 0.91 23.04 23.41
CA SER A 595 1.35 24.39 23.07
C SER A 595 1.43 24.55 21.55
N SER A 596 1.23 25.78 21.09
CA SER A 596 1.50 26.19 19.71
C SER A 596 2.98 26.44 19.48
N ILE A 597 3.40 26.50 18.21
CA ILE A 597 4.79 26.80 17.87
C ILE A 597 5.24 28.18 18.32
N ARG A 598 4.32 29.15 18.37
CA ARG A 598 4.56 30.49 18.91
C ARG A 598 4.96 30.45 20.38
N GLU A 599 4.29 29.64 21.19
CA GLU A 599 4.63 29.49 22.61
C GLU A 599 6.04 28.91 22.78
N PHE A 600 6.46 27.96 21.93
CA PHE A 600 7.84 27.44 21.95
C PHE A 600 8.89 28.49 21.53
N LEU A 601 8.52 29.45 20.69
CA LEU A 601 9.37 30.58 20.29
C LEU A 601 9.44 31.74 21.28
N GLU A 602 8.61 31.76 22.33
CA GLU A 602 8.69 32.80 23.37
C GLU A 602 10.00 32.73 24.16
N ASP A 603 10.63 31.55 24.20
CA ASP A 603 11.99 31.42 24.70
C ASP A 603 12.95 32.15 23.75
N SER A 604 13.50 33.27 24.21
CA SER A 604 14.38 34.14 23.41
C SER A 604 15.66 33.45 22.91
N SER A 605 16.04 32.32 23.50
CA SER A 605 17.19 31.51 23.03
C SER A 605 16.85 30.67 21.80
N THR A 606 15.57 30.38 21.58
CA THR A 606 15.07 29.55 20.47
C THR A 606 14.95 30.39 19.21
N ILE A 607 15.66 29.96 18.15
CA ILE A 607 15.66 30.64 16.85
C ILE A 607 14.84 29.92 15.79
N LEU A 608 14.62 28.61 15.96
CA LEU A 608 13.77 27.77 15.14
C LEU A 608 13.07 26.79 16.07
N ALA A 609 11.77 26.59 15.88
CA ALA A 609 11.00 25.55 16.50
C ALA A 609 10.15 24.87 15.43
N LEU A 610 10.10 23.54 15.45
CA LEU A 610 9.16 22.74 14.65
C LEU A 610 8.47 21.70 15.54
N ASN A 611 7.31 21.20 15.13
CA ASN A 611 6.65 20.13 15.88
C ASN A 611 7.55 18.90 16.00
N GLY A 612 7.44 18.21 17.13
CA GLY A 612 8.18 16.99 17.42
C GLY A 612 7.39 15.72 17.12
N GLY A 613 7.46 14.76 18.03
CA GLY A 613 6.85 13.44 17.87
C GLY A 613 5.37 13.39 18.25
N PHE A 614 4.75 12.27 17.91
CA PHE A 614 3.34 11.97 18.12
C PHE A 614 2.91 12.00 19.59
N PHE A 615 1.63 12.24 19.82
CA PHE A 615 1.03 12.31 21.14
C PHE A 615 -0.34 11.64 21.20
N GLU A 616 -0.70 11.18 22.39
CA GLU A 616 -2.02 10.67 22.73
C GLU A 616 -2.84 11.75 23.45
N ILE A 617 -4.15 11.57 23.46
CA ILE A 617 -5.10 12.47 24.12
C ILE A 617 -5.94 11.64 25.08
N ASP A 618 -5.94 12.03 26.36
CA ASP A 618 -6.76 11.36 27.37
C ASP A 618 -8.21 11.89 27.41
N HIS A 619 -9.04 11.29 28.25
CA HIS A 619 -10.45 11.70 28.45
C HIS A 619 -10.59 13.14 28.94
N SER A 620 -9.58 13.66 29.66
CA SER A 620 -9.50 15.04 30.12
C SER A 620 -8.84 15.95 29.11
N LYS A 621 -8.69 15.51 27.85
CA LYS A 621 -8.15 16.29 26.74
C LYS A 621 -6.69 16.71 26.95
N ARG A 622 -5.95 16.03 27.82
CA ARG A 622 -4.53 16.29 28.06
C ARG A 622 -3.68 15.51 27.06
N LEU A 623 -2.60 16.11 26.61
CA LEU A 623 -1.66 15.45 25.70
C LEU A 623 -0.55 14.77 26.49
N SER A 624 -0.17 13.58 26.03
CA SER A 624 1.00 12.83 26.50
C SER A 624 1.78 12.29 25.29
N PRO A 625 3.09 12.06 25.38
CA PRO A 625 3.85 11.57 24.22
C PRO A 625 3.46 10.11 23.92
N SER A 626 3.29 9.77 22.63
CA SER A 626 2.90 8.41 22.24
C SER A 626 4.02 7.38 22.47
N GLY A 627 5.28 7.78 22.28
CA GLY A 627 6.46 6.93 22.44
C GLY A 627 7.46 7.48 23.45
N VAL A 628 8.64 6.85 23.49
CA VAL A 628 9.75 7.25 24.36
C VAL A 628 10.07 8.74 24.19
N LEU A 629 10.16 9.45 25.32
CA LEU A 629 10.55 10.84 25.38
C LEU A 629 11.52 11.07 26.54
N VAL A 630 12.72 11.55 26.21
CA VAL A 630 13.74 12.01 27.16
C VAL A 630 14.07 13.45 26.82
N ILE A 631 14.05 14.34 27.81
CA ILE A 631 14.37 15.76 27.66
C ILE A 631 15.39 16.14 28.73
N ASN A 632 16.54 16.67 28.33
CA ASN A 632 17.63 17.10 29.22
C ASN A 632 18.02 15.99 30.23
N GLY A 633 18.19 14.77 29.74
CA GLY A 633 18.50 13.56 30.51
C GLY A 633 17.36 13.03 31.38
N LYS A 634 16.21 13.69 31.42
CA LYS A 634 15.04 13.28 32.22
C LYS A 634 14.07 12.48 31.37
N ILE A 635 13.80 11.25 31.80
CA ILE A 635 12.80 10.38 31.17
C ILE A 635 11.40 10.93 31.45
N ARG A 636 10.71 11.39 30.41
CA ARG A 636 9.33 11.88 30.46
C ARG A 636 8.34 10.77 30.14
N ASN A 637 8.71 9.87 29.24
CA ASN A 637 8.00 8.63 28.96
C ASN A 637 8.99 7.54 28.57
N ALA A 638 8.85 6.37 29.19
CA ALA A 638 9.69 5.20 28.91
C ALA A 638 8.99 4.16 28.00
N SER A 639 7.71 4.37 27.70
CA SER A 639 6.91 3.39 26.97
C SER A 639 7.26 3.40 25.48
N LEU A 640 7.74 2.26 24.97
CA LEU A 640 7.97 2.07 23.55
C LEU A 640 6.64 1.90 22.82
N HIS A 641 6.46 2.60 21.71
CA HIS A 641 5.26 2.48 20.88
C HIS A 641 5.52 1.65 19.61
N ASP A 642 4.80 0.54 19.42
CA ASP A 642 5.07 -0.43 18.35
C ASP A 642 4.96 0.13 16.93
N ARG A 643 4.17 1.19 16.72
CA ARG A 643 3.98 1.82 15.40
C ARG A 643 5.02 2.91 15.08
N LEU A 644 5.79 3.36 16.07
CA LEU A 644 6.79 4.42 15.88
C LEU A 644 8.17 3.76 15.70
N SER A 645 8.56 3.56 14.44
CA SER A 645 9.66 2.66 14.09
C SER A 645 11.06 3.24 14.32
N GLY A 646 11.19 4.54 14.59
CA GLY A 646 12.48 5.21 14.75
C GLY A 646 12.58 6.07 16.01
N ALA A 647 13.78 6.53 16.30
CA ALA A 647 14.03 7.53 17.32
C ALA A 647 15.10 8.52 16.86
N LEU A 648 14.85 9.81 17.09
CA LEU A 648 15.86 10.86 17.01
C LEU A 648 16.49 10.99 18.41
N VAL A 649 17.79 10.84 18.52
CA VAL A 649 18.48 10.78 19.81
C VAL A 649 19.73 11.65 19.83
N ARG A 650 20.12 12.08 21.04
CA ARG A 650 21.46 12.58 21.33
C ARG A 650 22.07 11.78 22.45
N ASN A 651 23.27 11.27 22.22
CA ASN A 651 24.13 10.64 23.22
C ASN A 651 25.53 11.29 23.19
N SER A 652 26.51 10.67 23.85
CA SER A 652 27.90 11.14 23.88
C SER A 652 28.60 11.19 22.51
N GLU A 653 28.09 10.50 21.49
CA GLU A 653 28.62 10.49 20.13
C GLU A 653 27.99 11.59 19.24
N GLY A 654 26.91 12.23 19.72
CA GLY A 654 26.20 13.30 19.03
C GLY A 654 24.75 12.93 18.70
N ILE A 655 24.20 13.64 17.71
CA ILE A 655 22.81 13.49 17.26
C ILE A 655 22.75 12.45 16.15
N THR A 656 21.83 11.49 16.27
CA THR A 656 21.62 10.48 15.23
C THR A 656 20.16 9.99 15.19
N ILE A 657 19.84 9.20 14.16
CA ILE A 657 18.55 8.53 13.99
C ILE A 657 18.79 7.02 14.07
N ILE A 658 18.04 6.34 14.94
CA ILE A 658 18.14 4.88 15.14
C ILE A 658 16.77 4.21 15.01
N GLY A 659 16.76 2.89 14.84
CA GLY A 659 15.54 2.10 14.98
C GLY A 659 15.03 2.18 16.41
N ALA A 660 13.71 2.28 16.61
CA ALA A 660 13.13 2.37 17.94
C ALA A 660 13.45 1.14 18.82
N LYS A 661 13.65 -0.04 18.19
CA LYS A 661 14.06 -1.27 18.87
C LYS A 661 15.52 -1.28 19.33
N ASP A 662 16.33 -0.37 18.80
CA ASP A 662 17.75 -0.23 19.12
C ASP A 662 17.98 0.75 20.28
N LEU A 663 16.91 1.33 20.83
CA LEU A 663 16.98 2.15 22.05
C LEU A 663 17.49 1.31 23.23
N GLY A 664 18.75 1.55 23.60
CA GLY A 664 19.33 1.06 24.85
C GLY A 664 18.77 1.77 26.10
N PRO A 665 19.46 1.65 27.26
CA PRO A 665 19.06 2.32 28.50
C PRO A 665 18.83 3.83 28.31
N LEU A 666 17.65 4.32 28.68
CA LEU A 666 17.24 5.70 28.41
C LEU A 666 18.09 6.75 29.12
N THR A 667 18.82 6.34 30.16
CA THR A 667 19.80 7.17 30.89
C THR A 667 21.02 7.54 30.05
N ASN A 668 21.22 6.91 28.90
CA ASN A 668 22.36 7.16 28.01
C ASN A 668 22.12 8.34 27.04
N TYR A 669 20.94 8.95 27.08
CA TYR A 669 20.55 9.98 26.13
C TYR A 669 20.28 11.31 26.83
N ASP A 670 20.84 12.40 26.28
CA ASP A 670 20.49 13.77 26.68
C ASP A 670 19.08 14.11 26.22
N PHE A 671 18.72 13.67 25.01
CA PHE A 671 17.34 13.60 24.59
C PHE A 671 17.11 12.36 23.71
N ALA A 672 15.88 11.86 23.74
CA ALA A 672 15.40 10.82 22.86
C ALA A 672 13.94 11.09 22.51
N LEU A 673 13.61 11.06 21.22
CA LEU A 673 12.27 11.25 20.70
C LEU A 673 11.93 10.05 19.80
N GLN A 674 11.14 9.11 20.32
CA GLN A 674 10.58 8.05 19.49
C GLN A 674 9.48 8.64 18.59
N THR A 675 9.63 8.43 17.28
CA THR A 675 8.73 8.95 16.25
C THR A 675 8.85 8.04 15.01
N GLY A 676 8.32 8.48 13.87
CA GLY A 676 8.60 7.86 12.59
C GLY A 676 7.40 7.78 11.66
N PRO A 677 7.49 6.93 10.62
CA PRO A 677 8.59 6.00 10.35
C PRO A 677 9.94 6.66 9.98
N ILE A 678 11.01 5.86 9.96
CA ILE A 678 12.27 6.27 9.31
C ILE A 678 12.00 6.38 7.80
N LEU A 679 12.24 7.57 7.25
CA LEU A 679 12.00 7.89 5.84
C LEU A 679 13.19 7.49 4.98
N VAL A 680 14.40 7.75 5.48
CA VAL A 680 15.65 7.44 4.80
C VAL A 680 16.57 6.68 5.76
N GLU A 681 16.99 5.50 5.34
CA GLU A 681 17.93 4.59 5.99
C GLU A 681 19.36 4.85 5.48
N ASP A 682 20.34 4.23 6.16
CA ASP A 682 21.78 4.39 5.90
C ASP A 682 22.13 4.50 4.41
N ARG A 683 22.92 5.54 4.10
CA ARG A 683 23.39 5.90 2.75
C ARG A 683 22.27 6.23 1.76
N GLY A 684 21.19 6.88 2.23
CA GLY A 684 20.17 7.44 1.34
C GLY A 684 19.16 6.41 0.82
N LYS A 685 19.04 5.25 1.46
CA LYS A 685 18.08 4.21 1.06
C LYS A 685 16.68 4.59 1.54
N LEU A 686 15.66 4.34 0.74
CA LEU A 686 14.27 4.60 1.15
C LEU A 686 13.87 3.64 2.29
N GLY A 687 13.49 4.21 3.44
CA GLY A 687 12.87 3.48 4.54
C GLY A 687 11.41 3.12 4.25
N ILE A 688 10.75 3.85 3.34
CA ILE A 688 9.38 3.60 2.91
C ILE A 688 9.39 2.86 1.58
N ARG A 689 8.80 1.66 1.55
CA ARG A 689 8.89 0.74 0.39
C ARG A 689 7.66 0.73 -0.51
N ARG A 690 6.55 1.36 -0.07
CA ARG A 690 5.30 1.44 -0.83
C ARG A 690 4.67 2.80 -0.67
N ASN A 691 4.09 3.28 -1.76
CA ASN A 691 3.26 4.47 -1.76
C ASN A 691 1.81 4.08 -1.45
N ASP A 692 1.30 4.55 -0.31
CA ASP A 692 -0.12 4.44 0.06
C ASP A 692 -0.95 5.62 -0.47
N TYR A 693 -0.27 6.60 -1.07
CA TYR A 693 -0.80 7.86 -1.56
C TYR A 693 -1.58 8.68 -0.52
N ASP A 694 -1.31 8.44 0.77
CA ASP A 694 -1.92 9.17 1.88
C ASP A 694 -1.22 10.53 2.03
N ARG A 695 -1.59 11.47 1.17
CA ARG A 695 -0.99 12.80 1.10
C ARG A 695 -1.51 13.70 2.22
N VAL A 696 -0.60 14.16 3.06
CA VAL A 696 -0.86 15.13 4.13
C VAL A 696 0.37 16.04 4.29
N ASN A 697 0.23 17.13 5.05
CA ASN A 697 1.38 17.95 5.45
C ASN A 697 2.41 17.10 6.21
N ARG A 698 3.69 17.41 6.08
CA ARG A 698 4.77 16.60 6.66
C ARG A 698 5.80 17.46 7.37
N ALA A 699 6.41 16.89 8.40
CA ALA A 699 7.62 17.41 9.02
C ALA A 699 8.65 16.27 9.15
N ALA A 700 9.93 16.58 8.97
CA ALA A 700 11.01 15.63 9.13
C ALA A 700 12.30 16.29 9.61
N VAL A 701 13.15 15.46 10.24
CA VAL A 701 14.57 15.75 10.43
C VAL A 701 15.37 14.86 9.49
N CYS A 702 16.32 15.46 8.79
CA CYS A 702 17.25 14.83 7.88
C CYS A 702 18.67 15.10 8.36
N LEU A 703 19.50 14.06 8.38
CA LEU A 703 20.92 14.15 8.66
C LEU A 703 21.68 13.94 7.35
N ARG A 704 22.55 14.88 7.02
CA ARG A 704 23.37 14.83 5.81
C ARG A 704 24.77 15.34 6.07
N ASP A 705 25.76 14.50 5.83
CA ASP A 705 27.16 14.79 6.12
C ASP A 705 27.31 15.27 7.57
N HIS A 706 27.63 16.55 7.78
CA HIS A 706 27.73 17.19 9.09
C HIS A 706 26.54 18.10 9.42
N LEU A 707 25.53 18.20 8.58
CA LEU A 707 24.40 19.12 8.72
C LEU A 707 23.14 18.41 9.26
N ILE A 708 22.36 19.17 10.04
CA ILE A 708 20.99 18.82 10.41
C ILE A 708 20.04 19.64 9.55
N ILE A 709 19.14 18.96 8.85
CA ILE A 709 18.19 19.57 7.93
C ILE A 709 16.78 19.38 8.46
N PHE A 710 16.09 20.47 8.74
CA PHE A 710 14.69 20.47 9.13
C PHE A 710 13.83 20.76 7.91
N VAL A 711 12.76 19.98 7.73
CA VAL A 711 11.88 20.11 6.57
C VAL A 711 10.44 20.15 7.04
N THR A 712 9.69 21.15 6.57
CA THR A 712 8.23 21.15 6.65
C THR A 712 7.61 21.32 5.28
N LEU A 713 6.49 20.64 5.06
CA LEU A 713 5.75 20.63 3.82
C LEU A 713 4.27 20.88 4.09
N HIS A 714 3.73 21.86 3.39
CA HIS A 714 2.35 22.32 3.51
C HIS A 714 1.67 22.31 2.14
N GLY A 715 0.64 21.50 1.98
CA GLY A 715 -0.17 21.44 0.78
C GLY A 715 -1.39 22.34 0.87
N SER A 716 -1.73 23.02 -0.22
CA SER A 716 -3.01 23.72 -0.37
C SER A 716 -4.15 22.68 -0.33
N HIS A 717 -5.23 23.00 0.37
CA HIS A 717 -6.35 22.07 0.55
C HIS A 717 -5.95 20.70 1.17
N GLY A 718 -4.86 20.65 1.95
CA GLY A 718 -4.40 19.43 2.62
C GLY A 718 -3.68 18.42 1.73
N ASN A 719 -3.45 18.75 0.46
CA ASN A 719 -2.80 17.88 -0.52
C ASN A 719 -1.26 17.95 -0.41
N GLY A 720 -0.71 17.41 0.68
CA GLY A 720 0.75 17.31 0.87
C GLY A 720 1.39 16.12 0.15
N LEU A 721 2.29 15.40 0.82
CA LEU A 721 2.94 14.20 0.27
C LEU A 721 2.60 12.95 1.09
N SER A 722 2.58 11.80 0.42
CA SER A 722 2.64 10.51 1.11
C SER A 722 4.01 10.32 1.77
N LEU A 723 4.12 9.36 2.68
CA LEU A 723 5.41 9.02 3.30
C LEU A 723 6.45 8.57 2.28
N TYR A 724 6.01 7.83 1.25
CA TYR A 724 6.87 7.35 0.18
C TYR A 724 7.41 8.50 -0.68
N GLU A 725 6.51 9.37 -1.15
CA GLU A 725 6.90 10.54 -1.95
C GLU A 725 7.81 11.49 -1.18
N PHE A 726 7.57 11.65 0.12
CA PHE A 726 8.41 12.47 0.97
C PHE A 726 9.79 11.83 1.16
N ALA A 727 9.87 10.51 1.39
CA ALA A 727 11.13 9.78 1.46
C ALA A 727 11.93 9.88 0.15
N GLU A 728 11.28 9.73 -1.01
CA GLU A 728 11.91 9.89 -2.34
C GLU A 728 12.56 11.27 -2.49
N LEU A 729 11.84 12.34 -2.12
CA LEU A 729 12.34 13.70 -2.19
C LEU A 729 13.54 13.94 -1.26
N LEU A 730 13.47 13.42 -0.02
CA LEU A 730 14.55 13.58 0.97
C LEU A 730 15.81 12.79 0.57
N ALA A 731 15.64 11.58 0.02
CA ALA A 731 16.75 10.71 -0.39
C ALA A 731 17.39 11.13 -1.73
N ALA A 732 16.62 11.78 -2.63
CA ALA A 732 17.12 12.22 -3.92
C ALA A 732 18.37 13.10 -3.77
N ARG A 733 19.33 12.94 -4.68
CA ARG A 733 20.62 13.66 -4.62
C ARG A 733 20.41 15.16 -4.82
N GLU A 734 21.29 15.96 -4.23
CA GLU A 734 21.24 17.42 -4.42
C GLU A 734 21.32 17.85 -5.89
N ILE A 735 22.14 17.17 -6.69
CA ILE A 735 22.28 17.45 -8.13
C ILE A 735 20.97 17.24 -8.91
N ASP A 736 20.10 16.36 -8.41
CA ASP A 736 18.79 16.10 -8.99
C ASP A 736 17.71 17.03 -8.40
N GLY A 737 18.08 17.91 -7.46
CA GLY A 737 17.17 18.79 -6.73
C GLY A 737 16.61 18.21 -5.42
N GLY A 738 17.11 17.07 -4.96
CA GLY A 738 16.72 16.48 -3.68
C GLY A 738 17.53 17.04 -2.51
N LEU A 739 17.30 16.49 -1.31
CA LEU A 739 18.04 16.91 -0.11
C LEU A 739 19.25 16.04 0.21
N GLY A 740 19.42 14.88 -0.44
CA GLY A 740 20.58 14.02 -0.28
C GLY A 740 20.76 13.46 1.13
N CYS A 741 19.67 13.25 1.88
CA CYS A 741 19.71 12.79 3.26
C CYS A 741 20.41 11.42 3.38
N ASN A 742 21.31 11.27 4.36
CA ASN A 742 21.87 9.97 4.72
C ASN A 742 20.92 9.20 5.64
N LEU A 743 20.29 9.91 6.56
CA LEU A 743 19.23 9.42 7.44
C LEU A 743 18.12 10.46 7.51
N ALA A 744 16.87 10.03 7.58
CA ALA A 744 15.76 10.94 7.82
C ALA A 744 14.63 10.24 8.56
N ILE A 745 13.96 10.97 9.45
CA ILE A 745 12.87 10.46 10.27
C ILE A 745 11.66 11.38 10.16
N ASN A 746 10.48 10.79 9.99
CA ASN A 746 9.21 11.49 9.97
C ASN A 746 8.83 11.94 11.39
N LEU A 747 8.29 13.15 11.49
CA LEU A 747 7.72 13.71 12.71
C LEU A 747 6.18 13.67 12.65
N ASP A 748 5.51 14.18 13.67
CA ASP A 748 4.06 14.32 13.59
C ASP A 748 3.66 15.20 12.40
N GLY A 749 2.58 14.83 11.71
CA GLY A 749 2.24 15.36 10.40
C GLY A 749 0.86 15.98 10.33
N GLY A 750 0.39 16.20 9.11
CA GLY A 750 -0.92 16.78 8.81
C GLY A 750 -1.16 18.08 9.60
N PRO A 751 -2.27 18.20 10.34
CA PRO A 751 -2.62 19.39 11.12
C PRO A 751 -1.65 19.77 12.24
N SER A 752 -0.79 18.85 12.71
CA SER A 752 0.25 19.17 13.69
C SER A 752 1.46 19.86 13.08
N THR A 753 1.60 19.81 11.74
CA THR A 753 2.77 20.33 11.00
C THR A 753 2.87 21.84 11.16
N GLN A 754 3.80 22.28 12.00
CA GLN A 754 3.97 23.69 12.33
C GLN A 754 5.43 24.02 12.56
N VAL A 755 5.78 25.27 12.26
CA VAL A 755 7.15 25.76 12.34
C VAL A 755 7.16 27.24 12.61
N GLY A 756 8.16 27.69 13.36
CA GLY A 756 8.41 29.09 13.59
C GLY A 756 9.91 29.34 13.63
N MET A 757 10.36 30.43 13.02
CA MET A 757 11.76 30.85 12.99
C MET A 757 11.85 32.36 13.19
N LYS A 758 12.84 32.80 13.98
CA LYS A 758 13.18 34.20 14.17
C LYS A 758 14.69 34.40 14.18
N VAL A 759 15.25 34.85 13.06
CA VAL A 759 16.70 35.06 12.88
C VAL A 759 16.95 36.37 12.13
N GLY A 760 17.80 37.26 12.67
CA GLY A 760 18.27 38.46 11.95
C GLY A 760 17.14 39.37 11.41
N GLY A 761 16.03 39.50 12.14
CA GLY A 761 14.84 40.26 11.70
C GLY A 761 13.95 39.54 10.68
N THR A 762 14.38 38.37 10.16
CA THR A 762 13.55 37.50 9.31
C THR A 762 12.70 36.59 10.19
N ARG A 763 11.41 36.50 9.88
CA ARG A 763 10.46 35.61 10.54
C ARG A 763 9.81 34.70 9.51
N GLU A 764 9.83 33.41 9.77
CA GLU A 764 9.05 32.42 9.04
C GLU A 764 8.14 31.73 10.04
N GLU A 765 6.87 31.58 9.69
CA GLU A 765 5.91 30.97 10.60
C GLU A 765 4.81 30.28 9.83
N VAL A 766 4.50 29.07 10.24
CA VAL A 766 3.32 28.33 9.82
C VAL A 766 2.69 27.74 11.07
N ASP A 767 1.50 28.23 11.40
CA ASP A 767 0.71 27.69 12.49
C ASP A 767 0.18 26.30 12.14
N GLY A 768 0.19 25.41 13.12
CA GLY A 768 -0.53 24.15 13.04
C GLY A 768 -1.99 24.38 13.37
N LEU A 769 -2.87 23.54 12.81
CA LEU A 769 -4.24 23.46 13.28
C LEU A 769 -4.25 22.94 14.72
N TRP A 770 -3.41 21.95 15.04
CA TRP A 770 -3.31 21.36 16.38
C TRP A 770 -2.21 21.97 17.24
N LYS A 771 -2.49 22.11 18.54
CA LYS A 771 -1.47 22.19 19.58
C LYS A 771 -0.73 20.87 19.67
N ILE A 772 0.55 20.96 20.02
CA ILE A 772 1.46 19.82 20.06
C ILE A 772 2.00 19.59 21.46
N HIS A 773 2.30 18.32 21.77
CA HIS A 773 2.88 17.93 23.07
C HIS A 773 4.34 18.35 23.22
N ASN A 774 5.11 18.29 22.13
CA ASN A 774 6.54 18.54 22.15
C ASN A 774 7.01 19.14 20.82
N ALA A 775 8.09 19.91 20.88
CA ALA A 775 8.72 20.56 19.74
C ALA A 775 10.22 20.27 19.72
N ILE A 776 10.78 20.18 18.52
CA ILE A 776 12.22 20.26 18.30
C ILE A 776 12.56 21.74 18.17
N VAL A 777 13.56 22.19 18.91
CA VAL A 777 14.02 23.58 18.91
C VAL A 777 15.48 23.68 18.54
N VAL A 778 15.89 24.82 18.00
CA VAL A 778 17.29 25.13 17.68
C VAL A 778 17.69 26.41 18.39
N ARG A 779 18.89 26.41 18.97
CA ARG A 779 19.48 27.51 19.74
C ARG A 779 20.91 27.77 19.29
N ARG A 780 21.43 28.99 19.54
CA ARG A 780 22.85 29.30 19.35
C ARG A 780 23.68 28.67 20.47
N LYS A 781 24.87 28.17 20.16
CA LYS A 781 25.85 27.69 21.14
C LYS A 781 26.65 28.82 21.77
#